data_AF-A0AA39QRU6-F1
#
_entry.id   AF-A0AA39QRU6-F1
#
_cell.length_a   1.000
_cell.length_b   1.000
_cell.length_c   1.000
_cell.angle_alpha   90.00
_cell.angle_beta   90.00
_cell.angle_gamma   90.00
#
_symmetry.space_group_name_H-M   'P 1'
#
loop_
_entity.id
_entity.type
_entity.pdbx_description
1 polymer ?
#
loop_
_entity_poly.entity_id
_entity_poly.type
_entity_poly.pdbx_seq_one_letter_code
_entity_poly.pdbx_strand_id
1 'polypeptide(L)'
;MDDAIFIHSRPVPTQEVQNAGCFTKLRVRIHNRDDIADSASRRLATEWRKAFDEPAVSFCANTYSCLGNAASFWYPECRPERLGLASYFTELGFLHDDVGEKKDLQEALEENCALAIAMDISDAQDPIQNQKAAKLRKLLSQGMLELIKIERDIAMDILEFYRSKWLDIMDTPPTAGFQTLEDYLAFRRYNAGADAFWSIVAFGHGIRYTKEDFDIVGGMIQAAENTMSLINDYYSWEKEYDAYQRMNNGRIMNAIELLMRTGNLSPTIARERVRSLITVYEDRFLHERDLLYRENPSLPFHLRKLAEVCEPSVAGYHFWCAVCPRYNDWKLTAQVERTKISDVERNEDSSPFSNPTRGPKQETVKATGIRDVTDIPNANGSMTGTTEAGTNAQKPETTEKRLVDGDQSHLDASALIAPCNYIESLPSKRFRTSLIEALNVWLQVPEKELKVIKKVVEMLHNASLMLDDIEDNSPLRRGKTATHLIFGTAQAINSSTFLYVSAVQAIQATQNQAMMNVLLEELQNLYVGQSWDLCWKFHLRCPTKSKYFAMVDKKTGAMFSMIVRLLKTATPLYSTYDFDPLTQMVGRFFQVRDDYMNLQGKEYSEQKGFCEDLDEGKFSFPIVHLLEESPQYENLILGIFRQRQVASATPLAQESKIQILECLERTGTFEATWQLLQEFEQRIEKGIDLLESLSGETNPVMHLLLKTMSVPERKVEKW
;
A
#
# COMPACT_ATOMS: atom_id res chain seq x y z
N MET A 1 18.80 -5.93 -38.44
CA MET A 1 18.12 -4.94 -37.59
C MET A 1 16.92 -4.43 -38.35
N ASP A 2 15.82 -4.23 -37.65
CA ASP A 2 14.57 -3.77 -38.23
C ASP A 2 14.34 -2.33 -37.77
N ASP A 3 14.50 -1.36 -38.67
CA ASP A 3 14.35 0.07 -38.34
C ASP A 3 12.91 0.39 -37.86
N ALA A 4 11.95 -0.51 -38.09
CA ALA A 4 10.60 -0.46 -37.53
C ALA A 4 10.53 -0.58 -36.00
N ILE A 5 11.60 -1.03 -35.33
CA ILE A 5 11.63 -1.16 -33.86
C ILE A 5 11.99 0.17 -33.17
N PHE A 6 12.85 0.99 -33.80
CA PHE A 6 13.41 2.20 -33.20
C PHE A 6 12.80 3.48 -33.79
N ILE A 7 11.61 3.84 -33.31
CA ILE A 7 10.79 4.95 -33.84
C ILE A 7 10.74 6.17 -32.93
N HIS A 8 11.12 6.03 -31.65
CA HIS A 8 11.03 7.10 -30.65
C HIS A 8 12.40 7.62 -30.18
N SER A 9 13.50 6.92 -30.47
CA SER A 9 14.88 7.35 -30.15
C SER A 9 15.77 7.58 -31.34
N ARG A 10 16.88 8.28 -31.09
CA ARG A 10 18.05 8.42 -31.98
C ARG A 10 19.29 7.81 -31.31
N PRO A 11 20.27 7.29 -32.08
CA PRO A 11 21.55 6.86 -31.53
C PRO A 11 22.35 8.06 -31.00
N VAL A 12 23.14 7.84 -29.95
CA VAL A 12 24.16 8.78 -29.48
C VAL A 12 25.48 8.46 -30.21
N PRO A 13 26.20 9.44 -30.77
CA PRO A 13 27.48 9.19 -31.43
C PRO A 13 28.50 8.51 -30.50
N THR A 14 29.15 7.44 -30.97
CA THR A 14 30.12 6.67 -30.17
C THR A 14 31.26 7.53 -29.60
N GLN A 15 31.66 8.59 -30.31
CA GLN A 15 32.66 9.53 -29.82
C GLN A 15 32.17 10.34 -28.60
N GLU A 16 30.89 10.71 -28.55
CA GLU A 16 30.30 11.40 -27.39
C GLU A 16 30.25 10.46 -26.18
N VAL A 17 29.85 9.20 -26.39
CA VAL A 17 29.86 8.14 -25.36
C VAL A 17 31.26 7.93 -24.78
N GLN A 18 32.28 7.87 -25.62
CA GLN A 18 33.68 7.71 -25.18
C GLN A 18 34.23 8.97 -24.49
N ASN A 19 33.93 10.16 -25.00
CA ASN A 19 34.35 11.43 -24.40
C ASN A 19 33.73 11.64 -23.00
N ALA A 20 32.54 11.10 -22.78
CA ALA A 20 31.86 11.04 -21.49
C ALA A 20 32.47 10.04 -20.48
N GLY A 21 33.52 9.29 -20.85
CA GLY A 21 34.11 8.27 -19.98
C GLY A 21 33.28 6.99 -19.84
N CYS A 22 32.19 6.85 -20.60
CA CYS A 22 31.45 5.61 -20.71
C CYS A 22 32.23 4.63 -21.60
N PHE A 23 32.32 3.37 -21.17
CA PHE A 23 33.10 2.33 -21.82
C PHE A 23 32.25 1.15 -22.31
N THR A 24 30.93 1.34 -22.40
CA THR A 24 30.00 0.34 -22.92
C THR A 24 30.34 -0.07 -24.35
N LYS A 25 30.17 -1.36 -24.65
CA LYS A 25 30.15 -1.89 -26.03
C LYS A 25 28.77 -1.80 -26.68
N LEU A 26 27.73 -1.52 -25.91
CA LEU A 26 26.33 -1.57 -26.32
C LEU A 26 25.89 -0.25 -26.98
N ARG A 27 24.86 -0.30 -27.83
CA ARG A 27 24.36 0.85 -28.60
C ARG A 27 23.59 1.85 -27.72
N VAL A 28 24.24 2.92 -27.27
CA VAL A 28 23.56 4.02 -26.56
C VAL A 28 22.55 4.74 -27.48
N ARG A 29 21.31 4.91 -27.02
CA ARG A 29 20.26 5.69 -27.68
C ARG A 29 19.62 6.65 -26.67
N ILE A 30 19.03 7.73 -27.17
CA ILE A 30 18.26 8.71 -26.39
C ILE A 30 16.90 8.95 -27.05
N HIS A 31 15.84 8.99 -26.23
CA HIS A 31 14.49 9.34 -26.67
C HIS A 31 14.45 10.74 -27.31
N ASN A 32 13.67 10.91 -28.37
CA ASN A 32 13.59 12.17 -29.13
C ASN A 32 12.80 13.28 -28.41
N ARG A 33 12.10 12.95 -27.33
CA ARG A 33 11.32 13.87 -26.46
C ARG A 33 11.85 13.90 -25.04
N ASP A 34 13.12 14.25 -24.91
CA ASP A 34 13.76 14.43 -23.61
C ASP A 34 13.01 15.46 -22.74
N ASP A 35 12.43 16.48 -23.38
CA ASP A 35 11.59 17.50 -22.76
C ASP A 35 10.42 16.96 -21.93
N ILE A 36 9.88 15.79 -22.27
CA ILE A 36 8.78 15.15 -21.52
C ILE A 36 9.29 14.55 -20.21
N ALA A 37 10.39 13.78 -20.26
CA ALA A 37 11.00 13.21 -19.06
C ALA A 37 11.48 14.34 -18.13
N ASP A 38 12.15 15.32 -18.70
CA ASP A 38 12.71 16.45 -17.97
C ASP A 38 11.63 17.34 -17.30
N SER A 39 10.43 17.41 -17.88
CA SER A 39 9.26 18.05 -17.25
C SER A 39 8.67 17.20 -16.10
N ALA A 40 8.75 15.87 -16.19
CA ALA A 40 8.19 14.96 -15.19
C ALA A 40 9.07 14.87 -13.93
N SER A 41 10.40 14.75 -14.08
CA SER A 41 11.35 14.88 -12.97
C SER A 41 11.14 16.20 -12.21
N ARG A 42 10.99 17.32 -12.94
CA ARG A 42 10.71 18.65 -12.34
C ARG A 42 9.35 18.73 -11.64
N ARG A 43 8.33 18.04 -12.16
CA ARG A 43 7.01 17.93 -11.51
C ARG A 43 7.14 17.23 -10.17
N LEU A 44 7.66 16.00 -10.14
CA LEU A 44 7.78 15.24 -8.89
C LEU A 44 8.61 15.99 -7.85
N ALA A 45 9.79 16.50 -8.24
CA ALA A 45 10.65 17.25 -7.32
C ALA A 45 9.97 18.53 -6.80
N THR A 46 8.99 19.10 -7.50
CA THR A 46 8.19 20.25 -7.02
C THR A 46 7.06 19.81 -6.09
N GLU A 47 6.42 18.67 -6.36
CA GLU A 47 5.37 18.08 -5.53
C GLU A 47 5.95 17.56 -4.19
N TRP A 48 7.12 16.91 -4.22
CA TRP A 48 7.86 16.46 -3.04
C TRP A 48 8.19 17.59 -2.08
N ARG A 49 8.77 18.68 -2.60
CA ARG A 49 9.04 19.91 -1.82
C ARG A 49 7.81 20.45 -1.11
N LYS A 50 6.65 20.48 -1.80
CA LYS A 50 5.40 20.96 -1.21
C LYS A 50 4.85 20.04 -0.11
N ALA A 51 5.14 18.74 -0.15
CA ALA A 51 4.64 17.77 0.83
C ALA A 51 5.51 17.69 2.10
N PHE A 52 6.83 17.88 1.95
CA PHE A 52 7.82 17.66 3.02
C PHE A 52 8.57 18.91 3.51
N ASP A 53 8.38 20.07 2.86
CA ASP A 53 9.00 21.37 3.22
C ASP A 53 10.54 21.36 3.15
N GLU A 54 11.09 20.57 2.21
CA GLU A 54 12.54 20.37 2.06
C GLU A 54 13.18 21.35 1.05
N PRO A 55 14.43 21.80 1.28
CA PRO A 55 15.09 22.82 0.45
C PRO A 55 15.49 22.31 -0.96
N ALA A 56 15.24 23.14 -1.97
CA ALA A 56 15.18 22.75 -3.38
C ALA A 56 16.49 22.38 -4.12
N VAL A 57 17.63 22.25 -3.44
CA VAL A 57 18.95 22.27 -4.11
C VAL A 57 19.62 20.90 -4.25
N SER A 58 19.21 19.87 -3.50
CA SER A 58 19.74 18.50 -3.66
C SER A 58 18.97 17.65 -4.68
N PHE A 59 17.64 17.85 -4.80
CA PHE A 59 16.76 16.82 -5.38
C PHE A 59 16.67 16.81 -6.92
N CYS A 60 16.66 17.96 -7.60
CA CYS A 60 16.62 18.00 -9.08
C CYS A 60 17.96 17.65 -9.75
N ALA A 61 18.87 16.93 -9.09
CA ALA A 61 20.18 16.54 -9.63
C ALA A 61 20.29 15.03 -9.91
N ASN A 62 19.26 14.25 -9.58
CA ASN A 62 19.35 12.79 -9.48
C ASN A 62 19.16 12.01 -10.77
N THR A 63 18.45 12.53 -11.77
CA THR A 63 18.29 11.90 -13.09
C THR A 63 18.93 12.70 -14.22
N TYR A 64 19.39 13.92 -13.95
CA TYR A 64 19.96 14.81 -14.96
C TYR A 64 21.31 14.32 -15.50
N SER A 65 21.61 14.67 -16.75
CA SER A 65 22.94 14.58 -17.34
C SER A 65 23.18 15.73 -18.33
N CYS A 66 24.40 15.86 -18.84
CA CYS A 66 24.77 16.87 -19.83
C CYS A 66 24.10 16.70 -21.21
N LEU A 67 23.51 15.52 -21.51
CA LEU A 67 22.86 15.22 -22.79
C LEU A 67 21.35 14.94 -22.69
N GLY A 68 20.80 14.82 -21.48
CA GLY A 68 19.36 14.57 -21.25
C GLY A 68 19.04 13.88 -19.93
N ASN A 69 17.76 13.59 -19.70
CA ASN A 69 17.24 12.91 -18.52
C ASN A 69 17.54 11.40 -18.54
N ALA A 70 17.76 10.79 -17.36
CA ALA A 70 17.97 9.36 -17.20
C ALA A 70 16.91 8.52 -17.94
N ALA A 71 15.63 8.85 -17.76
CA ALA A 71 14.53 8.12 -18.37
C ALA A 71 14.56 8.15 -19.92
N SER A 72 15.12 9.20 -20.52
CA SER A 72 15.30 9.30 -21.98
C SER A 72 16.37 8.34 -22.50
N PHE A 73 17.37 7.99 -21.68
CA PHE A 73 18.39 6.99 -22.01
C PHE A 73 17.94 5.57 -21.64
N TRP A 74 17.22 5.42 -20.54
CA TRP A 74 16.80 4.13 -20.00
C TRP A 74 15.59 3.54 -20.72
N TYR A 75 14.68 4.40 -21.19
CA TYR A 75 13.46 4.00 -21.92
C TYR A 75 13.42 4.65 -23.32
N PRO A 76 14.42 4.42 -24.17
CA PRO A 76 14.59 5.14 -25.43
C PRO A 76 13.45 4.87 -26.43
N GLU A 77 12.80 3.70 -26.36
CA GLU A 77 11.62 3.36 -27.16
C GLU A 77 10.30 3.34 -26.37
N CYS A 78 10.27 4.05 -25.23
CA CYS A 78 9.03 4.40 -24.56
C CYS A 78 8.11 5.17 -25.50
N ARG A 79 6.80 4.94 -25.45
CA ARG A 79 5.85 5.76 -26.19
C ARG A 79 5.83 7.18 -25.59
N PRO A 80 5.81 8.26 -26.39
CA PRO A 80 5.89 9.63 -25.88
C PRO A 80 4.83 9.98 -24.82
N GLU A 81 3.61 9.45 -24.95
CA GLU A 81 2.51 9.64 -24.00
C GLU A 81 2.71 8.90 -22.65
N ARG A 82 3.72 8.03 -22.55
CA ARG A 82 4.05 7.22 -21.36
C ARG A 82 5.36 7.64 -20.70
N LEU A 83 6.28 8.26 -21.46
CA LEU A 83 7.61 8.65 -20.97
C LEU A 83 7.57 9.56 -19.73
N GLY A 84 6.59 10.46 -19.64
CA GLY A 84 6.44 11.33 -18.48
C GLY A 84 6.23 10.55 -17.19
N LEU A 85 5.39 9.51 -17.21
CA LEU A 85 5.16 8.67 -16.03
C LEU A 85 6.33 7.72 -15.76
N ALA A 86 6.95 7.16 -16.80
CA ALA A 86 8.17 6.38 -16.66
C ALA A 86 9.26 7.20 -15.91
N SER A 87 9.51 8.43 -16.36
CA SER A 87 10.42 9.37 -15.71
C SER A 87 10.00 9.74 -14.28
N TYR A 88 8.72 10.01 -14.05
CA TYR A 88 8.19 10.32 -12.72
C TYR A 88 8.47 9.20 -11.70
N PHE A 89 8.19 7.95 -12.05
CA PHE A 89 8.42 6.83 -11.13
C PHE A 89 9.91 6.46 -11.00
N THR A 90 10.72 6.63 -12.04
CA THR A 90 12.19 6.55 -11.92
C THR A 90 12.77 7.58 -10.96
N GLU A 91 12.33 8.84 -11.07
CA GLU A 91 12.74 9.91 -10.16
C GLU A 91 12.32 9.58 -8.71
N LEU A 92 11.10 9.06 -8.50
CA LEU A 92 10.64 8.63 -7.18
C LEU A 92 11.56 7.59 -6.53
N GLY A 93 12.03 6.60 -7.31
CA GLY A 93 12.98 5.60 -6.83
C GLY A 93 14.27 6.24 -6.32
N PHE A 94 14.85 7.19 -7.05
CA PHE A 94 16.06 7.89 -6.64
C PHE A 94 15.86 8.84 -5.45
N LEU A 95 14.75 9.58 -5.40
CA LEU A 95 14.44 10.45 -4.26
C LEU A 95 14.32 9.63 -2.97
N HIS A 96 13.68 8.47 -3.06
CA HIS A 96 13.48 7.57 -1.93
C HIS A 96 14.80 6.90 -1.48
N ASP A 97 15.59 6.40 -2.43
CA ASP A 97 16.94 5.84 -2.22
C ASP A 97 17.86 6.83 -1.45
N ASP A 98 17.92 8.09 -1.86
CA ASP A 98 18.71 9.12 -1.16
C ASP A 98 18.19 9.50 0.24
N VAL A 99 16.87 9.43 0.45
CA VAL A 99 16.30 9.67 1.78
C VAL A 99 16.63 8.51 2.72
N GLY A 100 16.64 7.27 2.21
CA GLY A 100 17.11 6.09 2.93
C GLY A 100 18.61 6.14 3.26
N GLU A 101 19.47 6.46 2.29
CA GLU A 101 20.93 6.54 2.49
C GLU A 101 21.38 7.53 3.58
N LYS A 102 20.57 8.55 3.89
CA LYS A 102 20.89 9.59 4.88
C LYS A 102 20.52 9.23 6.32
N LYS A 103 19.90 8.06 6.53
CA LYS A 103 19.27 7.63 7.78
C LYS A 103 20.00 6.44 8.43
N ASP A 104 19.62 6.11 9.67
CA ASP A 104 19.96 4.79 10.23
C ASP A 104 19.02 3.68 9.70
N LEU A 105 19.34 2.42 9.99
CA LEU A 105 18.60 1.25 9.49
C LEU A 105 17.13 1.24 9.95
N GLN A 106 16.83 1.71 11.17
CA GLN A 106 15.46 1.73 11.69
C GLN A 106 14.65 2.84 11.01
N GLU A 107 15.24 4.03 10.87
CA GLU A 107 14.63 5.15 10.16
C GLU A 107 14.45 4.90 8.65
N ALA A 108 15.33 4.08 8.04
CA ALA A 108 15.22 3.63 6.64
C ALA A 108 14.10 2.59 6.47
N LEU A 109 14.01 1.60 7.36
CA LEU A 109 12.90 0.64 7.41
C LEU A 109 11.55 1.34 7.56
N GLU A 110 11.47 2.38 8.39
CA GLU A 110 10.26 3.19 8.56
C GLU A 110 9.91 4.03 7.31
N GLU A 111 10.91 4.49 6.56
CA GLU A 111 10.73 5.17 5.27
C GLU A 111 10.21 4.20 4.19
N ASN A 112 10.84 3.03 4.08
CA ASN A 112 10.48 1.96 3.17
C ASN A 112 9.05 1.47 3.44
N CYS A 113 8.70 1.25 4.72
CA CYS A 113 7.34 0.95 5.15
C CYS A 113 6.35 2.06 4.76
N ALA A 114 6.71 3.34 4.95
CA ALA A 114 5.85 4.47 4.60
C ALA A 114 5.56 4.56 3.09
N LEU A 115 6.56 4.32 2.24
CA LEU A 115 6.36 4.31 0.78
C LEU A 115 5.59 3.05 0.32
N ALA A 116 5.90 1.87 0.87
CA ALA A 116 5.17 0.63 0.60
C ALA A 116 3.67 0.78 0.89
N ILE A 117 3.32 1.35 2.05
CA ILE A 117 1.95 1.71 2.41
C ILE A 117 1.41 2.74 1.41
N ALA A 118 2.14 3.80 1.11
CA ALA A 118 1.64 4.88 0.24
C ALA A 118 1.23 4.40 -1.17
N MET A 119 2.00 3.47 -1.75
CA MET A 119 1.73 2.88 -3.07
C MET A 119 0.71 1.73 -3.04
N ASP A 120 0.34 1.22 -1.85
CA ASP A 120 -0.59 0.10 -1.74
C ASP A 120 -2.05 0.49 -1.98
N ILE A 121 -2.47 0.39 -3.24
CA ILE A 121 -3.87 0.56 -3.65
C ILE A 121 -4.81 -0.57 -3.22
N SER A 122 -4.28 -1.73 -2.81
CA SER A 122 -5.08 -2.81 -2.21
C SER A 122 -5.39 -2.58 -0.73
N ASP A 123 -4.75 -1.56 -0.14
CA ASP A 123 -4.98 -1.06 1.22
C ASP A 123 -4.72 -2.14 2.30
N ALA A 124 -3.62 -2.91 2.15
CA ALA A 124 -3.17 -3.84 3.17
C ALA A 124 -2.65 -3.09 4.42
N GLN A 125 -2.26 -3.83 5.46
CA GLN A 125 -2.07 -3.29 6.81
C GLN A 125 -1.00 -2.17 6.90
N ASP A 126 -1.44 -0.95 7.24
CA ASP A 126 -0.63 0.06 7.95
C ASP A 126 -0.83 -0.12 9.47
N PRO A 127 0.06 -0.83 10.19
CA PRO A 127 -0.11 -1.05 11.63
C PRO A 127 -0.02 0.22 12.50
N ILE A 128 0.34 1.39 11.96
CA ILE A 128 0.83 2.55 12.74
C ILE A 128 0.04 3.86 12.51
N GLN A 129 -0.83 3.96 11.50
CA GLN A 129 -1.42 5.24 11.04
C GLN A 129 -0.33 6.23 10.62
N ASN A 130 0.55 5.79 9.73
CA ASN A 130 1.77 6.50 9.38
C ASN A 130 1.46 7.82 8.65
N GLN A 131 1.65 8.95 9.35
CA GLN A 131 1.38 10.29 8.81
C GLN A 131 2.24 10.62 7.57
N LYS A 132 3.45 10.04 7.47
CA LYS A 132 4.29 10.18 6.28
C LYS A 132 3.74 9.36 5.11
N ALA A 133 3.26 8.14 5.35
CA ALA A 133 2.59 7.34 4.33
C ALA A 133 1.34 8.05 3.75
N ALA A 134 0.53 8.70 4.60
CA ALA A 134 -0.61 9.50 4.14
C ALA A 134 -0.19 10.71 3.26
N LYS A 135 0.90 11.40 3.62
CA LYS A 135 1.48 12.49 2.79
C LYS A 135 2.01 11.96 1.45
N LEU A 136 2.78 10.88 1.47
CA LEU A 136 3.28 10.19 0.27
C LEU A 136 2.12 9.73 -0.62
N ARG A 137 1.06 9.16 -0.04
CA ARG A 137 -0.14 8.74 -0.77
C ARG A 137 -0.84 9.94 -1.44
N LYS A 138 -1.05 11.07 -0.74
CA LYS A 138 -1.64 12.27 -1.35
C LYS A 138 -0.78 12.79 -2.53
N LEU A 139 0.54 12.77 -2.40
CA LEU A 139 1.48 13.15 -3.46
C LEU A 139 1.41 12.20 -4.65
N LEU A 140 1.50 10.89 -4.42
CA LEU A 140 1.63 9.87 -5.46
C LEU A 140 0.32 9.52 -6.16
N SER A 141 -0.83 9.71 -5.51
CA SER A 141 -2.14 9.27 -6.03
C SER A 141 -2.44 9.77 -7.44
N GLN A 142 -2.02 10.98 -7.78
CA GLN A 142 -2.24 11.54 -9.13
C GLN A 142 -1.38 10.81 -10.18
N GLY A 143 -0.10 10.53 -9.90
CA GLY A 143 0.75 9.74 -10.80
C GLY A 143 0.28 8.29 -10.94
N MET A 144 -0.16 7.68 -9.83
CA MET A 144 -0.76 6.34 -9.82
C MET A 144 -2.05 6.27 -10.65
N LEU A 145 -2.91 7.29 -10.56
CA LEU A 145 -4.09 7.42 -11.41
C LEU A 145 -3.76 7.58 -12.88
N GLU A 146 -2.77 8.42 -13.21
CA GLU A 146 -2.32 8.63 -14.58
C GLU A 146 -1.78 7.31 -15.19
N LEU A 147 -1.05 6.48 -14.43
CA LEU A 147 -0.69 5.12 -14.84
C LEU A 147 -1.93 4.23 -15.10
N ILE A 148 -2.83 4.13 -14.13
CA ILE A 148 -4.00 3.23 -14.18
C ILE A 148 -4.96 3.61 -15.32
N LYS A 149 -5.10 4.91 -15.60
CA LYS A 149 -5.91 5.43 -16.72
C LYS A 149 -5.34 5.07 -18.09
N ILE A 150 -4.02 4.89 -18.21
CA ILE A 150 -3.36 4.48 -19.47
C ILE A 150 -3.46 2.97 -19.66
N GLU A 151 -3.04 2.17 -18.67
CA GLU A 151 -3.05 0.71 -18.78
C GLU A 151 -3.07 0.04 -17.40
N ARG A 152 -4.28 -0.19 -16.88
CA ARG A 152 -4.56 -0.72 -15.53
C ARG A 152 -3.66 -1.89 -15.13
N ASP A 153 -3.62 -2.95 -15.93
CA ASP A 153 -2.94 -4.20 -15.57
C ASP A 153 -1.44 -3.99 -15.34
N ILE A 154 -0.76 -3.28 -16.26
CA ILE A 154 0.68 -3.00 -16.12
C ILE A 154 0.92 -1.96 -15.00
N ALA A 155 0.00 -1.03 -14.78
CA ALA A 155 0.07 -0.10 -13.65
C ALA A 155 0.00 -0.82 -12.30
N MET A 156 -0.85 -1.85 -12.17
CA MET A 156 -0.89 -2.69 -10.97
C MET A 156 0.43 -3.45 -10.80
N ASP A 157 0.97 -4.03 -11.88
CA ASP A 157 2.25 -4.74 -11.84
C ASP A 157 3.39 -3.82 -11.35
N ILE A 158 3.52 -2.58 -11.89
CA ILE A 158 4.52 -1.59 -11.43
C ILE A 158 4.38 -1.33 -9.93
N LEU A 159 3.17 -1.01 -9.47
CA LEU A 159 2.93 -0.62 -8.07
C LEU A 159 3.12 -1.79 -7.11
N GLU A 160 2.89 -3.03 -7.56
CA GLU A 160 3.24 -4.23 -6.82
C GLU A 160 4.76 -4.43 -6.74
N PHE A 161 5.52 -4.33 -7.84
CA PHE A 161 6.97 -4.53 -7.84
C PHE A 161 7.74 -3.48 -7.01
N TYR A 162 7.29 -2.23 -7.04
CA TYR A 162 7.79 -1.18 -6.15
C TYR A 162 7.54 -1.52 -4.66
N ARG A 163 6.43 -2.20 -4.33
CA ARG A 163 6.05 -2.55 -2.95
C ARG A 163 6.73 -3.83 -2.44
N SER A 164 6.62 -4.95 -3.16
CA SER A 164 6.79 -6.31 -2.60
C SER A 164 8.18 -6.93 -2.75
N LYS A 165 9.07 -6.32 -3.54
CA LYS A 165 10.41 -6.88 -3.80
C LYS A 165 11.54 -5.88 -3.63
N TRP A 166 11.34 -4.62 -4.00
CA TRP A 166 12.40 -3.62 -3.85
C TRP A 166 12.57 -3.21 -2.39
N LEU A 167 11.49 -2.73 -1.75
CA LEU A 167 11.52 -2.20 -0.38
C LEU A 167 11.83 -3.27 0.68
N ASP A 168 11.26 -4.48 0.55
CA ASP A 168 11.53 -5.59 1.48
C ASP A 168 12.99 -6.11 1.43
N ILE A 169 13.67 -5.96 0.28
CA ILE A 169 15.04 -6.48 0.05
C ILE A 169 16.11 -5.39 0.22
N MET A 170 15.74 -4.12 0.13
CA MET A 170 16.65 -2.98 0.37
C MET A 170 17.32 -3.08 1.76
N ASP A 171 16.54 -3.40 2.79
CA ASP A 171 16.97 -3.38 4.21
C ASP A 171 17.21 -4.76 4.83
N THR A 172 17.29 -5.83 4.04
CA THR A 172 17.56 -7.19 4.56
C THR A 172 19.01 -7.61 4.29
N PRO A 173 20.02 -7.12 5.05
CA PRO A 173 21.41 -7.49 4.83
C PRO A 173 21.65 -8.95 5.23
N PRO A 174 22.43 -9.74 4.45
CA PRO A 174 22.78 -11.10 4.83
C PRO A 174 23.52 -11.12 6.17
N THR A 175 23.10 -12.00 7.07
CA THR A 175 23.67 -12.13 8.42
C THR A 175 25.13 -12.58 8.45
N ALA A 176 25.65 -13.16 7.35
CA ALA A 176 27.02 -13.66 7.23
C ALA A 176 27.91 -12.91 6.21
N GLY A 177 27.33 -11.97 5.43
CA GLY A 177 28.00 -11.33 4.29
C GLY A 177 28.28 -12.27 3.11
N PHE A 178 28.38 -11.72 1.89
CA PHE A 178 28.64 -12.51 0.69
C PHE A 178 30.09 -12.97 0.60
N GLN A 179 30.29 -14.19 0.09
CA GLN A 179 31.61 -14.80 -0.13
C GLN A 179 31.93 -15.01 -1.62
N THR A 180 30.92 -15.07 -2.50
CA THR A 180 31.10 -15.17 -3.94
C THR A 180 30.41 -14.01 -4.66
N LEU A 181 30.89 -13.69 -5.86
CA LEU A 181 30.25 -12.71 -6.74
C LEU A 181 28.88 -13.19 -7.24
N GLU A 182 28.67 -14.51 -7.34
CA GLU A 182 27.42 -15.10 -7.82
C GLU A 182 26.30 -14.94 -6.79
N ASP A 183 26.56 -15.25 -5.51
CA ASP A 183 25.61 -14.99 -4.41
C ASP A 183 25.29 -13.50 -4.29
N TYR A 184 26.32 -12.65 -4.42
CA TYR A 184 26.18 -11.20 -4.39
C TYR A 184 25.28 -10.69 -5.52
N LEU A 185 25.54 -11.08 -6.77
CA LEU A 185 24.71 -10.67 -7.91
C LEU A 185 23.30 -11.27 -7.82
N ALA A 186 23.13 -12.49 -7.29
CA ALA A 186 21.81 -13.08 -7.09
C ALA A 186 20.93 -12.22 -6.17
N PHE A 187 21.51 -11.59 -5.13
CA PHE A 187 20.83 -10.64 -4.25
C PHE A 187 20.74 -9.23 -4.85
N ARG A 188 21.86 -8.70 -5.37
CA ARG A 188 21.98 -7.30 -5.85
C ARG A 188 20.97 -6.98 -6.96
N ARG A 189 20.58 -7.95 -7.79
CA ARG A 189 19.52 -7.78 -8.80
C ARG A 189 18.17 -7.33 -8.22
N TYR A 190 17.73 -7.90 -7.10
CA TYR A 190 16.49 -7.49 -6.44
C TYR A 190 16.67 -6.18 -5.67
N ASN A 191 17.77 -6.05 -4.92
CA ASN A 191 18.13 -4.86 -4.16
C ASN A 191 18.29 -3.60 -5.05
N ALA A 192 18.79 -3.75 -6.28
CA ALA A 192 18.92 -2.69 -7.27
C ALA A 192 17.61 -2.39 -8.05
N GLY A 193 16.49 -3.02 -7.70
CA GLY A 193 15.17 -2.68 -8.27
C GLY A 193 14.91 -3.17 -9.69
N ALA A 194 15.52 -4.27 -10.14
CA ALA A 194 15.37 -4.77 -11.51
C ALA A 194 13.90 -5.00 -11.94
N ASP A 195 13.06 -5.56 -11.05
CA ASP A 195 11.63 -5.79 -11.35
C ASP A 195 10.84 -4.47 -11.54
N ALA A 196 11.16 -3.42 -10.78
CA ALA A 196 10.60 -2.08 -10.97
C ALA A 196 11.08 -1.46 -12.30
N PHE A 197 12.36 -1.67 -12.66
CA PHE A 197 12.89 -1.23 -13.94
C PHE A 197 12.19 -1.91 -15.13
N TRP A 198 12.09 -3.24 -15.14
CA TRP A 198 11.48 -3.99 -16.25
C TRP A 198 9.98 -3.76 -16.38
N SER A 199 9.26 -3.54 -15.27
CA SER A 199 7.84 -3.17 -15.34
C SER A 199 7.62 -1.75 -15.91
N ILE A 200 8.52 -0.80 -15.67
CA ILE A 200 8.51 0.49 -16.38
C ILE A 200 8.86 0.32 -17.87
N VAL A 201 9.81 -0.56 -18.24
CA VAL A 201 10.09 -0.91 -19.65
C VAL A 201 8.85 -1.53 -20.33
N ALA A 202 8.14 -2.43 -19.65
CA ALA A 202 6.89 -3.04 -20.10
C ALA A 202 5.79 -1.99 -20.33
N PHE A 203 5.58 -1.12 -19.34
CA PHE A 203 4.65 0.00 -19.43
C PHE A 203 5.01 0.97 -20.55
N GLY A 204 6.27 1.34 -20.69
CA GLY A 204 6.73 2.26 -21.74
C GLY A 204 6.39 1.77 -23.15
N HIS A 205 6.38 0.46 -23.36
CA HIS A 205 6.00 -0.15 -24.62
C HIS A 205 4.49 -0.40 -24.79
N GLY A 206 3.73 -0.48 -23.71
CA GLY A 206 2.36 -0.99 -23.70
C GLY A 206 2.32 -2.47 -24.07
N ILE A 207 3.13 -3.27 -23.36
CA ILE A 207 3.27 -4.71 -23.51
C ILE A 207 3.36 -5.29 -22.10
N ARG A 208 2.40 -6.13 -21.70
CA ARG A 208 2.49 -6.92 -20.47
C ARG A 208 3.19 -8.24 -20.79
N TYR A 209 4.32 -8.51 -20.15
CA TYR A 209 5.05 -9.79 -20.30
C TYR A 209 4.56 -10.80 -19.27
N THR A 210 4.37 -12.05 -19.66
CA THR A 210 4.06 -13.14 -18.73
C THR A 210 5.33 -13.71 -18.08
N LYS A 211 5.17 -14.66 -17.15
CA LYS A 211 6.33 -15.38 -16.61
C LYS A 211 7.04 -16.20 -17.69
N GLU A 212 6.26 -16.84 -18.55
CA GLU A 212 6.74 -17.66 -19.67
C GLU A 212 7.51 -16.81 -20.70
N ASP A 213 7.08 -15.56 -20.92
CA ASP A 213 7.84 -14.59 -21.72
C ASP A 213 9.25 -14.34 -21.13
N PHE A 214 9.33 -14.13 -19.81
CA PHE A 214 10.61 -13.95 -19.12
C PHE A 214 11.45 -15.24 -19.07
N ASP A 215 10.84 -16.42 -19.00
CA ASP A 215 11.55 -17.69 -19.08
C ASP A 215 12.22 -17.86 -20.48
N ILE A 216 11.59 -17.36 -21.56
CA ILE A 216 12.16 -17.38 -22.92
C ILE A 216 13.35 -16.42 -23.06
N VAL A 217 13.27 -15.20 -22.51
CA VAL A 217 14.35 -14.19 -22.63
C VAL A 217 15.34 -14.19 -21.45
N GLY A 218 15.19 -15.11 -20.49
CA GLY A 218 15.76 -15.01 -19.15
C GLY A 218 17.28 -14.93 -19.09
N GLY A 219 18.01 -15.68 -19.93
CA GLY A 219 19.48 -15.63 -19.98
C GLY A 219 20.01 -14.25 -20.39
N MET A 220 19.34 -13.61 -21.34
CA MET A 220 19.65 -12.25 -21.79
C MET A 220 19.29 -11.20 -20.71
N ILE A 221 18.11 -11.31 -20.09
CA ILE A 221 17.70 -10.39 -19.01
C ILE A 221 18.64 -10.51 -17.80
N GLN A 222 19.01 -11.71 -17.37
CA GLN A 222 19.96 -11.92 -16.27
C GLN A 222 21.33 -11.29 -16.57
N ALA A 223 21.82 -11.39 -17.82
CA ALA A 223 23.07 -10.74 -18.22
C ALA A 223 22.97 -9.20 -18.21
N ALA A 224 21.83 -8.64 -18.62
CA ALA A 224 21.55 -7.21 -18.53
C ALA A 224 21.51 -6.72 -17.07
N GLU A 225 20.79 -7.41 -16.18
CA GLU A 225 20.68 -7.06 -14.75
C GLU A 225 22.03 -7.10 -14.02
N ASN A 226 22.84 -8.12 -14.30
CA ASN A 226 24.21 -8.23 -13.75
C ASN A 226 25.10 -7.10 -14.26
N THR A 227 24.99 -6.73 -15.54
CA THR A 227 25.69 -5.58 -16.13
C THR A 227 25.29 -4.28 -15.41
N MET A 228 23.99 -4.01 -15.26
CA MET A 228 23.47 -2.80 -14.60
C MET A 228 23.88 -2.72 -13.13
N SER A 229 23.81 -3.83 -12.38
CA SER A 229 24.26 -3.90 -10.98
C SER A 229 25.75 -3.54 -10.84
N LEU A 230 26.60 -4.07 -11.71
CA LEU A 230 28.04 -3.78 -11.67
C LEU A 230 28.38 -2.36 -12.16
N ILE A 231 27.62 -1.81 -13.12
CA ILE A 231 27.72 -0.40 -13.52
C ILE A 231 27.42 0.50 -12.32
N ASN A 232 26.32 0.25 -11.61
CA ASN A 232 25.95 1.01 -10.42
C ASN A 232 27.12 1.02 -9.42
N ASP A 233 27.52 -0.16 -8.95
CA ASP A 233 28.62 -0.37 -8.01
C ASP A 233 29.93 0.34 -8.44
N TYR A 234 30.24 0.35 -9.74
CA TYR A 234 31.46 0.98 -10.27
C TYR A 234 31.45 2.52 -10.20
N TYR A 235 30.31 3.16 -10.42
CA TYR A 235 30.19 4.62 -10.43
C TYR A 235 29.77 5.17 -9.05
N SER A 236 28.94 4.45 -8.29
CA SER A 236 28.51 4.82 -6.93
C SER A 236 29.61 4.70 -5.87
N TRP A 237 30.62 3.86 -6.09
CA TRP A 237 31.68 3.53 -5.12
C TRP A 237 32.23 4.71 -4.32
N GLU A 238 32.56 5.83 -4.97
CA GLU A 238 33.15 6.98 -4.26
C GLU A 238 32.16 7.64 -3.30
N LYS A 239 30.86 7.69 -3.65
CA LYS A 239 29.75 8.19 -2.83
C LYS A 239 29.50 7.25 -1.65
N GLU A 240 29.31 5.96 -1.95
CA GLU A 240 29.01 4.92 -0.97
C GLU A 240 30.15 4.72 0.05
N TYR A 241 31.40 4.74 -0.41
CA TYR A 241 32.57 4.57 0.46
C TYR A 241 32.74 5.76 1.41
N ASP A 242 32.53 6.99 0.95
CA ASP A 242 32.56 8.17 1.82
C ASP A 242 31.38 8.19 2.82
N ALA A 243 30.18 7.77 2.42
CA ALA A 243 29.05 7.59 3.34
C ALA A 243 29.36 6.55 4.42
N TYR A 244 29.89 5.38 4.02
CA TYR A 244 30.37 4.32 4.92
C TYR A 244 31.40 4.83 5.95
N GLN A 245 32.39 5.64 5.52
CA GLN A 245 33.39 6.21 6.44
C GLN A 245 32.79 7.17 7.46
N ARG A 246 31.67 7.86 7.15
CA ARG A 246 31.01 8.81 8.06
C ARG A 246 30.13 8.13 9.11
N MET A 247 29.48 7.02 8.76
CA MET A 247 28.47 6.37 9.60
C MET A 247 29.03 5.55 10.78
N ASN A 248 30.35 5.37 10.88
CA ASN A 248 31.09 4.75 12.01
C ASN A 248 30.59 3.37 12.52
N ASN A 249 29.71 2.70 11.77
CA ASN A 249 29.41 1.26 11.87
C ASN A 249 28.66 0.76 10.60
N GLY A 250 28.77 1.49 9.48
CA GLY A 250 28.04 1.20 8.25
C GLY A 250 28.44 -0.14 7.61
N ARG A 251 27.64 -0.59 6.64
CA ARG A 251 27.98 -1.71 5.76
C ARG A 251 27.87 -1.21 4.32
N ILE A 252 28.94 -1.34 3.53
CA ILE A 252 28.92 -1.00 2.11
C ILE A 252 28.52 -2.24 1.30
N MET A 253 27.49 -2.10 0.45
CA MET A 253 26.98 -3.19 -0.38
C MET A 253 27.41 -2.95 -1.84
N ASN A 254 28.67 -3.28 -2.13
CA ASN A 254 29.30 -2.96 -3.41
C ASN A 254 30.27 -4.06 -3.84
N ALA A 255 30.25 -4.45 -5.12
CA ALA A 255 31.13 -5.47 -5.69
C ALA A 255 32.63 -5.15 -5.52
N ILE A 256 33.01 -3.87 -5.43
CA ILE A 256 34.40 -3.46 -5.17
C ILE A 256 34.82 -3.83 -3.74
N GLU A 257 33.97 -3.61 -2.71
CA GLU A 257 34.27 -4.09 -1.35
C GLU A 257 34.38 -5.62 -1.33
N LEU A 258 33.42 -6.30 -1.96
CA LEU A 258 33.38 -7.75 -1.98
C LEU A 258 34.69 -8.33 -2.54
N LEU A 259 35.18 -7.78 -3.66
CA LEU A 259 36.42 -8.21 -4.30
C LEU A 259 37.67 -7.79 -3.52
N MET A 260 37.66 -6.63 -2.83
CA MET A 260 38.71 -6.26 -1.89
C MET A 260 38.82 -7.27 -0.74
N ARG A 261 37.69 -7.57 -0.08
CA ARG A 261 37.63 -8.45 1.11
C ARG A 261 37.91 -9.92 0.77
N THR A 262 37.27 -10.46 -0.27
CA THR A 262 37.39 -11.89 -0.64
C THR A 262 38.68 -12.19 -1.41
N GLY A 263 39.17 -11.25 -2.21
CA GLY A 263 40.39 -11.40 -3.02
C GLY A 263 41.66 -10.81 -2.41
N ASN A 264 41.57 -10.15 -1.25
CA ASN A 264 42.65 -9.34 -0.65
C ASN A 264 43.25 -8.32 -1.66
N LEU A 265 42.38 -7.68 -2.44
CA LEU A 265 42.76 -6.76 -3.52
C LEU A 265 42.82 -5.31 -3.02
N SER A 266 43.69 -4.50 -3.62
CA SER A 266 43.64 -3.05 -3.43
C SER A 266 42.39 -2.45 -4.11
N PRO A 267 41.87 -1.29 -3.65
CA PRO A 267 40.70 -0.65 -4.24
C PRO A 267 40.82 -0.45 -5.76
N THR A 268 42.00 -0.03 -6.24
CA THR A 268 42.29 0.15 -7.68
C THR A 268 42.15 -1.14 -8.47
N ILE A 269 42.67 -2.26 -7.94
CA ILE A 269 42.63 -3.57 -8.63
C ILE A 269 41.21 -4.14 -8.59
N ALA A 270 40.50 -4.02 -7.46
CA ALA A 270 39.10 -4.42 -7.34
C ALA A 270 38.20 -3.62 -8.30
N ARG A 271 38.40 -2.29 -8.40
CA ARG A 271 37.66 -1.42 -9.33
C ARG A 271 37.91 -1.80 -10.79
N GLU A 272 39.15 -2.07 -11.19
CA GLU A 272 39.48 -2.53 -12.55
C GLU A 272 38.92 -3.93 -12.84
N ARG A 273 38.82 -4.78 -11.82
CA ARG A 273 38.16 -6.08 -11.92
C ARG A 273 36.65 -5.93 -12.16
N VAL A 274 35.97 -5.01 -11.47
CA VAL A 274 34.56 -4.69 -11.74
C VAL A 274 34.38 -4.11 -13.15
N ARG A 275 35.24 -3.19 -13.60
CA ARG A 275 35.26 -2.66 -14.98
C ARG A 275 35.32 -3.78 -16.02
N SER A 276 36.21 -4.75 -15.79
CA SER A 276 36.36 -5.94 -16.64
C SER A 276 35.10 -6.82 -16.61
N LEU A 277 34.48 -7.01 -15.44
CA LEU A 277 33.28 -7.83 -15.28
C LEU A 277 32.05 -7.24 -15.98
N ILE A 278 31.86 -5.91 -15.95
CA ILE A 278 30.83 -5.22 -16.74
C ILE A 278 30.97 -5.60 -18.22
N THR A 279 32.19 -5.50 -18.76
CA THR A 279 32.47 -5.81 -20.16
C THR A 279 32.17 -7.29 -20.51
N VAL A 280 32.46 -8.21 -19.59
CA VAL A 280 32.15 -9.65 -19.74
C VAL A 280 30.64 -9.91 -19.74
N TYR A 281 29.87 -9.22 -18.90
CA TYR A 281 28.41 -9.37 -18.91
C TYR A 281 27.73 -8.68 -20.10
N GLU A 282 28.30 -7.60 -20.65
CA GLU A 282 27.89 -7.04 -21.96
C GLU A 282 28.11 -8.04 -23.10
N ASP A 283 29.30 -8.66 -23.17
CA ASP A 283 29.60 -9.71 -24.17
C ASP A 283 28.66 -10.91 -24.01
N ARG A 284 28.35 -11.30 -22.77
CA ARG A 284 27.36 -12.35 -22.47
C ARG A 284 25.96 -11.96 -22.91
N PHE A 285 25.50 -10.74 -22.62
CA PHE A 285 24.19 -10.23 -23.04
C PHE A 285 24.01 -10.34 -24.56
N LEU A 286 25.02 -9.92 -25.33
CA LEU A 286 25.02 -10.02 -26.79
C LEU A 286 24.97 -11.49 -27.25
N HIS A 287 25.73 -12.37 -26.60
CA HIS A 287 25.74 -13.81 -26.90
C HIS A 287 24.38 -14.48 -26.64
N GLU A 288 23.77 -14.23 -25.48
CA GLU A 288 22.48 -14.79 -25.07
C GLU A 288 21.35 -14.31 -26.00
N ARG A 289 21.40 -13.05 -26.48
CA ARG A 289 20.47 -12.54 -27.49
C ARG A 289 20.65 -13.20 -28.86
N ASP A 290 21.89 -13.40 -29.30
CA ASP A 290 22.17 -14.07 -30.56
C ASP A 290 21.79 -15.57 -30.52
N LEU A 291 21.86 -16.20 -29.34
CA LEU A 291 21.29 -17.53 -29.08
C LEU A 291 19.76 -17.51 -29.13
N LEU A 292 19.10 -16.58 -28.42
CA LEU A 292 17.64 -16.39 -28.41
C LEU A 292 17.08 -16.35 -29.84
N TYR A 293 17.67 -15.54 -30.72
CA TYR A 293 17.23 -15.47 -32.13
C TYR A 293 17.54 -16.71 -32.96
N ARG A 294 18.62 -17.44 -32.66
CA ARG A 294 18.99 -18.68 -33.35
C ARG A 294 18.06 -19.85 -32.97
N GLU A 295 17.73 -19.96 -31.70
CA GLU A 295 16.89 -21.02 -31.15
C GLU A 295 15.40 -20.73 -31.37
N ASN A 296 15.02 -19.45 -31.50
CA ASN A 296 13.64 -19.02 -31.75
C ASN A 296 13.52 -18.19 -33.06
N PRO A 297 13.66 -18.79 -34.26
CA PRO A 297 13.57 -18.04 -35.53
C PRO A 297 12.21 -17.33 -35.74
N SER A 298 11.15 -17.85 -35.12
CA SER A 298 9.80 -17.28 -35.14
C SER A 298 9.46 -16.48 -33.87
N LEU A 299 10.47 -15.93 -33.17
CA LEU A 299 10.26 -15.18 -31.92
C LEU A 299 9.18 -14.09 -32.10
N PRO A 300 8.13 -14.09 -31.26
CA PRO A 300 7.06 -13.10 -31.28
C PRO A 300 7.56 -11.66 -31.27
N PHE A 301 6.80 -10.76 -31.91
CA PHE A 301 7.21 -9.34 -32.04
C PHE A 301 7.44 -8.67 -30.69
N HIS A 302 6.65 -8.98 -29.66
CA HIS A 302 6.80 -8.39 -28.33
C HIS A 302 8.11 -8.79 -27.65
N LEU A 303 8.48 -10.07 -27.70
CA LEU A 303 9.78 -10.56 -27.19
C LEU A 303 10.96 -10.03 -28.01
N ARG A 304 10.81 -9.93 -29.33
CA ARG A 304 11.81 -9.29 -30.20
C ARG A 304 12.01 -7.81 -29.87
N LYS A 305 10.92 -7.08 -29.59
CA LYS A 305 10.99 -5.69 -29.15
C LYS A 305 11.69 -5.57 -27.79
N LEU A 306 11.37 -6.44 -26.84
CA LEU A 306 12.08 -6.50 -25.55
C LEU A 306 13.58 -6.74 -25.75
N ALA A 307 13.96 -7.72 -26.58
CA ALA A 307 15.35 -8.08 -26.85
C ALA A 307 16.15 -6.96 -27.55
N GLU A 308 15.56 -6.23 -28.49
CA GLU A 308 16.23 -5.08 -29.13
C GLU A 308 16.29 -3.84 -28.23
N VAL A 309 15.27 -3.56 -27.40
CA VAL A 309 15.25 -2.36 -26.54
C VAL A 309 16.05 -2.55 -25.25
N CYS A 310 16.20 -3.80 -24.77
CA CYS A 310 17.03 -4.10 -23.61
C CYS A 310 18.49 -3.62 -23.78
N GLU A 311 19.07 -3.75 -24.98
CA GLU A 311 20.43 -3.28 -25.25
C GLU A 311 20.61 -1.76 -25.02
N PRO A 312 19.89 -0.85 -25.70
CA PRO A 312 20.04 0.58 -25.49
C PRO A 312 19.56 1.04 -24.10
N SER A 313 18.65 0.31 -23.44
CA SER A 313 18.30 0.56 -22.04
C SER A 313 19.51 0.36 -21.09
N VAL A 314 20.24 -0.75 -21.22
CA VAL A 314 21.47 -1.01 -20.43
C VAL A 314 22.59 -0.05 -20.83
N ALA A 315 22.78 0.19 -22.13
CA ALA A 315 23.79 1.12 -22.65
C ALA A 315 23.52 2.55 -22.16
N GLY A 316 22.26 2.96 -22.17
CA GLY A 316 21.79 4.25 -21.67
C GLY A 316 21.96 4.41 -20.16
N TYR A 317 21.74 3.34 -19.39
CA TYR A 317 22.07 3.29 -17.97
C TYR A 317 23.58 3.51 -17.73
N HIS A 318 24.44 2.79 -18.45
CA HIS A 318 25.90 2.98 -18.37
C HIS A 318 26.32 4.40 -18.74
N PHE A 319 25.83 4.90 -19.88
CA PHE A 319 26.14 6.26 -20.32
C PHE A 319 25.75 7.28 -19.26
N TRP A 320 24.52 7.21 -18.76
CA TRP A 320 24.02 8.11 -17.74
C TRP A 320 24.85 8.06 -16.45
N CYS A 321 25.19 6.87 -15.92
CA CYS A 321 26.04 6.72 -14.74
C CYS A 321 27.43 7.36 -14.91
N ALA A 322 27.97 7.38 -16.13
CA ALA A 322 29.27 7.98 -16.42
C ALA A 322 29.27 9.52 -16.36
N VAL A 323 28.12 10.18 -16.51
CA VAL A 323 28.01 11.66 -16.62
C VAL A 323 27.08 12.33 -15.61
N CYS A 324 26.30 11.57 -14.85
CA CYS A 324 25.30 12.17 -13.97
C CYS A 324 25.96 12.88 -12.76
N PRO A 325 25.42 14.03 -12.32
CA PRO A 325 25.89 14.71 -11.11
C PRO A 325 25.83 13.83 -9.85
N ARG A 326 24.88 12.89 -9.79
CA ARG A 326 24.72 11.89 -8.71
C ARG A 326 26.02 11.15 -8.36
N TYR A 327 26.82 10.77 -9.36
CA TYR A 327 28.08 10.04 -9.15
C TYR A 327 29.34 10.86 -9.40
N ASN A 328 29.24 11.99 -10.11
CA ASN A 328 30.40 12.78 -10.51
C ASN A 328 30.58 14.08 -9.71
N ASP A 329 29.48 14.74 -9.30
CA ASP A 329 29.50 16.03 -8.60
C ASP A 329 29.07 15.94 -7.12
N TRP A 330 28.86 14.73 -6.58
CA TRP A 330 28.33 14.52 -5.22
C TRP A 330 29.11 15.26 -4.11
N LYS A 331 30.42 15.53 -4.30
CA LYS A 331 31.24 16.33 -3.37
C LYS A 331 30.86 17.81 -3.35
N LEU A 332 30.44 18.37 -4.49
CA LEU A 332 29.91 19.74 -4.59
C LEU A 332 28.54 19.81 -3.95
N THR A 333 27.65 18.86 -4.22
CA THR A 333 26.32 18.74 -3.59
C THR A 333 26.45 18.68 -2.07
N ALA A 334 27.32 17.80 -1.55
CA ALA A 334 27.59 17.65 -0.12
C ALA A 334 28.34 18.85 0.52
N GLN A 335 28.96 19.74 -0.26
CA GLN A 335 29.50 21.01 0.24
C GLN A 335 28.40 22.07 0.36
N VAL A 336 27.52 22.19 -0.65
CA VAL A 336 26.38 23.12 -0.63
C VAL A 336 25.43 22.82 0.53
N GLU A 337 25.21 21.55 0.85
CA GLU A 337 24.44 21.14 2.04
C GLU A 337 25.11 21.61 3.36
N ARG A 338 26.42 21.42 3.51
CA ARG A 338 27.16 21.84 4.73
C ARG A 338 27.14 23.36 4.93
N THR A 339 27.33 24.14 3.87
CA THR A 339 27.37 25.61 3.98
C THR A 339 26.04 26.16 4.52
N LYS A 340 24.91 25.57 4.08
CA LYS A 340 23.58 25.97 4.54
C LYS A 340 23.31 25.66 6.01
N ILE A 341 23.79 24.52 6.52
CA ILE A 341 23.66 24.20 7.96
C ILE A 341 24.41 25.26 8.80
N SER A 342 25.64 25.61 8.40
CA SER A 342 26.42 26.66 9.09
C SER A 342 25.86 28.09 8.93
N ASP A 343 25.06 28.35 7.90
CA ASP A 343 24.43 29.66 7.67
C ASP A 343 23.09 29.80 8.42
N VAL A 344 22.39 28.69 8.70
CA VAL A 344 21.20 28.67 9.57
C VAL A 344 21.60 28.89 11.03
N GLU A 345 22.64 28.23 11.53
CA GLU A 345 23.18 28.43 12.89
C GLU A 345 23.79 29.83 13.14
N ARG A 346 23.91 30.68 12.10
CA ARG A 346 24.48 32.04 12.19
C ARG A 346 23.51 33.17 11.92
N ASN A 347 22.30 32.89 11.43
CA ASN A 347 21.34 33.93 11.00
C ASN A 347 19.99 33.92 11.74
N GLU A 348 19.92 33.38 12.97
CA GLU A 348 18.76 33.63 13.83
C GLU A 348 18.67 35.10 14.32
N ASP A 349 19.77 35.86 14.27
CA ASP A 349 19.86 37.26 14.71
C ASP A 349 19.76 38.31 13.56
N SER A 350 18.75 38.21 12.68
CA SER A 350 18.27 39.39 11.91
C SER A 350 16.89 39.24 11.25
N SER A 351 15.81 39.56 11.98
CA SER A 351 14.47 39.75 11.40
C SER A 351 14.22 41.24 11.04
N PRO A 352 13.90 41.58 9.76
CA PRO A 352 13.69 42.96 9.33
C PRO A 352 12.20 43.37 9.35
N PHE A 353 11.54 43.33 10.52
CA PHE A 353 10.22 43.94 10.71
C PHE A 353 10.15 44.85 11.94
N SER A 354 10.51 46.12 11.73
CA SER A 354 10.30 47.20 12.69
C SER A 354 8.90 47.80 12.57
N ASN A 355 8.17 47.95 13.68
CA ASN A 355 7.30 49.12 13.91
C ASN A 355 6.99 49.31 15.41
N PRO A 356 6.63 50.53 15.88
CA PRO A 356 7.03 50.96 17.23
C PRO A 356 5.88 51.39 18.16
N THR A 357 5.98 51.05 19.45
CA THR A 357 5.30 51.81 20.52
C THR A 357 6.05 51.76 21.87
N ARG A 358 6.25 52.93 22.50
CA ARG A 358 6.70 53.10 23.91
C ARG A 358 5.50 52.80 24.84
N GLY A 359 5.58 52.38 26.12
CA GLY A 359 6.60 52.13 27.17
C GLY A 359 5.83 51.98 28.52
N PRO A 360 6.40 52.13 29.75
CA PRO A 360 7.77 51.95 30.23
C PRO A 360 7.94 51.09 31.54
N LYS A 361 9.14 50.51 31.74
CA LYS A 361 9.91 50.28 33.01
C LYS A 361 9.31 49.65 34.30
N GLN A 362 9.96 48.58 34.79
CA GLN A 362 10.57 48.41 36.14
C GLN A 362 11.49 47.16 36.11
N GLU A 363 12.83 47.27 36.20
CA GLU A 363 13.68 47.17 37.43
C GLU A 363 13.72 45.77 38.09
N THR A 364 14.70 44.91 37.75
CA THR A 364 15.95 44.56 38.50
C THR A 364 15.76 43.89 39.88
N VAL A 365 16.37 42.73 40.18
CA VAL A 365 17.70 42.53 40.83
C VAL A 365 17.99 40.99 40.91
N LYS A 366 19.05 40.41 40.33
CA LYS A 366 20.38 39.97 40.90
C LYS A 366 20.35 39.33 42.33
N ALA A 367 21.12 38.31 42.73
CA ALA A 367 22.05 37.34 42.11
C ALA A 367 22.49 36.27 43.18
N THR A 368 23.26 35.23 42.79
CA THR A 368 24.09 34.30 43.66
C THR A 368 23.32 33.43 44.70
N GLY A 369 23.75 32.28 45.25
CA GLY A 369 24.91 31.36 45.17
C GLY A 369 24.91 30.41 46.43
N ILE A 370 25.66 29.31 46.62
CA ILE A 370 26.59 28.45 45.84
C ILE A 370 26.85 27.15 46.68
N ARG A 371 26.69 25.91 46.10
CA ARG A 371 27.25 24.59 46.57
C ARG A 371 26.87 24.05 47.98
N ASP A 372 27.04 22.78 48.41
CA ASP A 372 27.29 21.42 47.83
C ASP A 372 27.03 20.35 48.94
N VAL A 373 27.21 19.05 48.62
CA VAL A 373 27.59 17.89 49.49
C VAL A 373 26.49 16.90 49.97
N THR A 374 26.92 15.64 50.13
CA THR A 374 26.33 14.31 49.87
C THR A 374 25.94 13.44 51.10
N ASP A 375 25.45 12.21 50.81
CA ASP A 375 25.58 10.92 51.56
C ASP A 375 24.46 10.35 52.49
N ILE A 376 23.74 9.30 52.01
CA ILE A 376 23.84 7.82 52.36
C ILE A 376 23.95 7.40 53.86
N PRO A 377 23.42 6.25 54.41
CA PRO A 377 23.02 4.93 53.79
C PRO A 377 21.72 4.20 54.28
N ASN A 378 21.47 3.00 53.69
CA ASN A 378 20.55 1.90 54.08
C ASN A 378 21.05 1.01 55.26
N ALA A 379 20.15 0.23 55.89
CA ALA A 379 20.41 -1.16 56.37
C ALA A 379 19.13 -1.97 56.75
N ASN A 380 19.18 -3.31 56.61
CA ASN A 380 18.16 -4.31 57.02
C ASN A 380 18.40 -4.88 58.43
N GLY A 381 17.41 -5.53 59.06
CA GLY A 381 17.56 -6.33 60.29
C GLY A 381 16.37 -7.26 60.62
N SER A 382 16.63 -8.47 61.13
CA SER A 382 15.67 -9.61 61.23
C SER A 382 15.44 -10.09 62.69
N MET A 383 14.48 -11.04 62.86
CA MET A 383 14.25 -11.93 64.03
C MET A 383 13.69 -11.29 65.33
N THR A 384 12.99 -11.96 66.26
CA THR A 384 12.33 -13.31 66.40
C THR A 384 11.38 -13.25 67.63
N GLY A 385 10.40 -14.15 67.77
CA GLY A 385 9.68 -14.31 69.05
C GLY A 385 8.53 -15.33 69.05
N THR A 386 8.61 -16.35 69.90
CA THR A 386 7.64 -17.45 70.06
C THR A 386 6.86 -17.35 71.38
N THR A 387 5.66 -17.91 71.46
CA THR A 387 5.12 -18.59 72.67
C THR A 387 3.82 -19.38 72.38
N GLU A 388 3.64 -20.50 73.06
CA GLU A 388 2.46 -21.39 72.98
C GLU A 388 1.60 -21.28 74.26
N ALA A 389 0.31 -21.64 74.21
CA ALA A 389 -0.30 -22.75 75.01
C ALA A 389 -1.84 -22.67 75.21
N GLY A 390 -2.57 -23.65 74.64
CA GLY A 390 -3.65 -24.43 75.29
C GLY A 390 -5.05 -23.83 75.62
N THR A 391 -6.13 -24.42 75.06
CA THR A 391 -6.97 -25.43 75.77
C THR A 391 -8.19 -25.97 74.98
N ASN A 392 -8.36 -27.31 75.04
CA ASN A 392 -9.55 -28.18 74.91
C ASN A 392 -10.83 -27.81 74.09
N ALA A 393 -10.97 -28.49 72.95
CA ALA A 393 -11.98 -29.53 72.62
C ALA A 393 -13.50 -29.33 72.88
N GLN A 394 -14.30 -29.37 71.80
CA GLN A 394 -15.29 -30.44 71.53
C GLN A 394 -15.80 -30.46 70.07
N LYS A 395 -16.09 -31.65 69.54
CA LYS A 395 -16.64 -31.95 68.18
C LYS A 395 -18.19 -31.90 68.23
N PRO A 396 -18.92 -31.69 67.11
CA PRO A 396 -18.99 -32.70 66.03
C PRO A 396 -18.98 -32.17 64.59
N GLU A 397 -18.68 -33.08 63.64
CA GLU A 397 -18.68 -32.81 62.21
C GLU A 397 -20.08 -32.57 61.63
N THR A 398 -20.22 -31.49 60.87
CA THR A 398 -21.11 -31.42 59.70
C THR A 398 -20.29 -30.86 58.53
N THR A 399 -20.19 -31.64 57.45
CA THR A 399 -19.24 -31.37 56.35
C THR A 399 -19.85 -30.43 55.32
N GLU A 400 -20.00 -29.15 55.67
CA GLU A 400 -20.11 -28.06 54.68
C GLU A 400 -18.79 -27.30 54.63
N LYS A 401 -17.86 -27.77 53.79
CA LYS A 401 -16.69 -26.96 53.42
C LYS A 401 -17.17 -25.77 52.59
N ARG A 402 -17.30 -24.61 53.24
CA ARG A 402 -17.29 -23.29 52.60
C ARG A 402 -16.13 -23.23 51.61
N LEU A 403 -16.45 -23.21 50.32
CA LEU A 403 -15.51 -22.85 49.25
C LEU A 403 -15.38 -21.32 49.21
N VAL A 404 -14.82 -20.74 50.26
CA VAL A 404 -14.53 -19.30 50.36
C VAL A 404 -13.20 -19.08 51.09
N ASP A 405 -12.13 -19.63 50.54
CA ASP A 405 -10.82 -18.96 50.61
C ASP A 405 -10.63 -18.27 49.26
N GLY A 406 -10.90 -16.97 49.26
CA GLY A 406 -10.91 -16.15 48.05
C GLY A 406 -9.50 -15.75 47.64
N ASP A 407 -8.86 -16.57 46.82
CA ASP A 407 -7.85 -16.06 45.90
C ASP A 407 -8.54 -15.07 44.95
N GLN A 408 -8.32 -13.77 45.17
CA GLN A 408 -8.81 -12.72 44.26
C GLN A 408 -7.96 -12.71 42.98
N SER A 409 -8.13 -13.77 42.20
CA SER A 409 -7.74 -13.84 40.81
C SER A 409 -8.46 -12.71 40.07
N HIS A 410 -7.76 -11.59 39.87
CA HIS A 410 -8.24 -10.50 39.06
C HIS A 410 -8.46 -11.00 37.64
N LEU A 411 -9.73 -11.13 37.24
CA LEU A 411 -10.10 -11.39 35.86
C LEU A 411 -9.63 -10.21 35.01
N ASP A 412 -8.73 -10.48 34.07
CA ASP A 412 -8.33 -9.51 33.07
C ASP A 412 -9.32 -9.49 31.88
N ALA A 413 -9.06 -8.61 30.91
CA ALA A 413 -9.88 -8.51 29.70
C ALA A 413 -9.46 -9.49 28.59
N SER A 414 -8.58 -10.46 28.83
CA SER A 414 -8.01 -11.31 27.77
C SER A 414 -9.08 -12.10 27.01
N ALA A 415 -10.01 -12.74 27.73
CA ALA A 415 -11.13 -13.48 27.14
C ALA A 415 -12.10 -12.59 26.33
N LEU A 416 -12.21 -11.31 26.69
CA LEU A 416 -13.04 -10.33 25.97
C LEU A 416 -12.37 -9.84 24.68
N ILE A 417 -11.05 -9.64 24.74
CA ILE A 417 -10.27 -9.02 23.67
C ILE A 417 -9.78 -10.07 22.65
N ALA A 418 -9.61 -11.34 23.02
CA ALA A 418 -9.08 -12.37 22.13
C ALA A 418 -9.85 -12.53 20.80
N PRO A 419 -11.21 -12.52 20.75
CA PRO A 419 -11.94 -12.51 19.48
C PRO A 419 -11.71 -11.23 18.65
N CYS A 420 -11.57 -10.07 19.29
CA CYS A 420 -11.29 -8.79 18.62
C CYS A 420 -9.90 -8.79 17.97
N ASN A 421 -8.88 -9.17 18.73
CA ASN A 421 -7.51 -9.32 18.23
C ASN A 421 -7.44 -10.32 17.06
N TYR A 422 -8.26 -11.37 17.10
CA TYR A 422 -8.33 -12.34 16.00
C TYR A 422 -8.85 -11.71 14.70
N ILE A 423 -10.03 -11.05 14.71
CA ILE A 423 -10.58 -10.43 13.49
C ILE A 423 -9.70 -9.28 12.96
N GLU A 424 -9.03 -8.55 13.86
CA GLU A 424 -8.05 -7.51 13.54
C GLU A 424 -6.77 -8.08 12.89
N SER A 425 -6.33 -9.28 13.31
CA SER A 425 -5.17 -9.95 12.72
C SER A 425 -5.38 -10.44 11.27
N LEU A 426 -6.63 -10.58 10.82
CA LEU A 426 -6.94 -11.09 9.48
C LEU A 426 -6.67 -10.03 8.39
N PRO A 427 -6.08 -10.38 7.23
CA PRO A 427 -5.70 -9.43 6.20
C PRO A 427 -6.91 -8.67 5.64
N SER A 428 -6.94 -7.35 5.84
CA SER A 428 -8.01 -6.46 5.36
C SER A 428 -7.54 -5.60 4.19
N LYS A 429 -8.43 -5.40 3.21
CA LYS A 429 -8.28 -4.41 2.13
C LYS A 429 -8.88 -3.08 2.60
N ARG A 430 -8.25 -2.40 3.55
CA ARG A 430 -8.71 -1.34 4.49
C ARG A 430 -9.53 -0.13 3.98
N PHE A 431 -10.12 -0.21 2.79
CA PHE A 431 -10.96 0.75 2.07
C PHE A 431 -11.67 1.85 2.88
N ARG A 432 -12.28 1.51 4.03
CA ARG A 432 -12.93 2.47 4.94
C ARG A 432 -11.96 3.52 5.49
N THR A 433 -10.74 3.13 5.85
CA THR A 433 -9.69 4.02 6.35
C THR A 433 -9.19 4.95 5.25
N SER A 434 -8.92 4.42 4.05
CA SER A 434 -8.57 5.27 2.90
C SER A 434 -9.70 6.17 2.45
N LEU A 435 -10.95 5.71 2.51
CA LEU A 435 -12.12 6.56 2.23
C LEU A 435 -12.21 7.73 3.21
N ILE A 436 -11.95 7.49 4.51
CA ILE A 436 -11.84 8.57 5.50
C ILE A 436 -10.73 9.56 5.11
N GLU A 437 -9.56 9.10 4.68
CA GLU A 437 -8.46 9.97 4.26
C GLU A 437 -8.78 10.76 2.98
N ALA A 438 -9.37 10.11 1.97
CA ALA A 438 -9.82 10.74 0.75
C ALA A 438 -10.87 11.82 1.02
N LEU A 439 -11.88 11.53 1.83
CA LEU A 439 -12.88 12.52 2.26
C LEU A 439 -12.25 13.67 3.07
N ASN A 440 -11.20 13.37 3.85
CA ASN A 440 -10.51 14.38 4.65
C ASN A 440 -9.67 15.37 3.82
N VAL A 441 -9.39 15.09 2.54
CA VAL A 441 -8.84 16.07 1.60
C VAL A 441 -9.73 17.31 1.55
N TRP A 442 -11.04 17.12 1.39
CA TRP A 442 -12.02 18.21 1.34
C TRP A 442 -12.49 18.68 2.73
N LEU A 443 -12.61 17.77 3.70
CA LEU A 443 -13.23 18.08 5.00
C LEU A 443 -12.24 18.61 6.04
N GLN A 444 -10.94 18.33 5.90
CA GLN A 444 -9.84 18.88 6.72
C GLN A 444 -10.13 18.83 8.25
N VAL A 445 -10.62 17.68 8.71
CA VAL A 445 -10.90 17.40 10.12
C VAL A 445 -9.59 17.41 10.93
N PRO A 446 -9.57 17.99 12.15
CA PRO A 446 -8.37 18.00 12.99
C PRO A 446 -7.91 16.59 13.35
N GLU A 447 -6.60 16.41 13.49
CA GLU A 447 -5.97 15.08 13.56
C GLU A 447 -6.50 14.22 14.72
N LYS A 448 -6.76 14.83 15.88
CA LYS A 448 -7.28 14.14 17.08
C LYS A 448 -8.66 13.52 16.82
N GLU A 449 -9.59 14.32 16.30
CA GLU A 449 -10.95 13.88 15.97
C GLU A 449 -10.94 12.89 14.80
N LEU A 450 -10.09 13.10 13.79
CA LEU A 450 -9.89 12.16 12.67
C LEU A 450 -9.41 10.79 13.15
N LYS A 451 -8.46 10.74 14.09
CA LYS A 451 -7.96 9.50 14.71
C LYS A 451 -9.07 8.75 15.47
N VAL A 452 -9.94 9.46 16.18
CA VAL A 452 -11.12 8.87 16.83
C VAL A 452 -12.10 8.32 15.81
N ILE A 453 -12.41 9.05 14.74
CA ILE A 453 -13.34 8.61 13.69
C ILE A 453 -12.83 7.33 13.00
N LYS A 454 -11.54 7.27 12.62
CA LYS A 454 -10.91 6.07 12.06
C LYS A 454 -11.08 4.86 13.00
N LYS A 455 -10.71 5.01 14.27
CA LYS A 455 -10.83 3.94 15.28
C LYS A 455 -12.27 3.47 15.48
N VAL A 456 -13.22 4.40 15.52
CA VAL A 456 -14.66 4.08 15.67
C VAL A 456 -15.18 3.30 14.48
N VAL A 457 -14.86 3.73 13.26
CA VAL A 457 -15.30 3.07 12.02
C VAL A 457 -14.69 1.67 11.90
N GLU A 458 -13.43 1.48 12.33
CA GLU A 458 -12.76 0.18 12.39
C GLU A 458 -13.39 -0.76 13.44
N MET A 459 -13.62 -0.28 14.67
CA MET A 459 -14.32 -1.03 15.72
C MET A 459 -15.70 -1.51 15.26
N LEU A 460 -16.49 -0.61 14.68
CA LEU A 460 -17.82 -0.94 14.15
C LEU A 460 -17.76 -1.90 12.96
N HIS A 461 -16.74 -1.77 12.09
CA HIS A 461 -16.56 -2.70 11.00
C HIS A 461 -16.27 -4.12 11.50
N ASN A 462 -15.31 -4.27 12.41
CA ASN A 462 -14.94 -5.57 12.96
C ASN A 462 -16.09 -6.19 13.77
N ALA A 463 -16.83 -5.37 14.53
CA ALA A 463 -18.04 -5.80 15.23
C ALA A 463 -19.15 -6.29 14.27
N SER A 464 -19.39 -5.55 13.17
CA SER A 464 -20.36 -5.98 12.15
C SER A 464 -19.94 -7.27 11.47
N LEU A 465 -18.67 -7.43 11.08
CA LEU A 465 -18.18 -8.64 10.42
C LEU A 465 -18.31 -9.89 11.31
N MET A 466 -18.00 -9.77 12.60
CA MET A 466 -18.13 -10.88 13.55
C MET A 466 -19.61 -11.28 13.79
N LEU A 467 -20.55 -10.34 13.72
CA LEU A 467 -21.99 -10.64 13.80
C LEU A 467 -22.51 -11.19 12.47
N ASP A 468 -22.18 -10.57 11.33
CA ASP A 468 -22.51 -11.06 9.99
C ASP A 468 -22.05 -12.53 9.84
N ASP A 469 -20.78 -12.85 10.18
CA ASP A 469 -20.25 -14.22 10.16
C ASP A 469 -21.12 -15.23 10.94
N ILE A 470 -21.77 -14.80 12.03
CA ILE A 470 -22.64 -15.63 12.88
C ILE A 470 -24.06 -15.72 12.31
N GLU A 471 -24.60 -14.59 11.86
CA GLU A 471 -25.96 -14.46 11.34
C GLU A 471 -26.12 -15.17 9.98
N ASP A 472 -25.04 -15.17 9.19
CA ASP A 472 -24.93 -15.84 7.89
C ASP A 472 -24.37 -17.28 8.00
N ASN A 473 -23.83 -17.65 9.18
CA ASN A 473 -23.19 -18.95 9.45
C ASN A 473 -21.99 -19.22 8.50
N SER A 474 -21.20 -18.17 8.24
CA SER A 474 -20.00 -18.20 7.40
C SER A 474 -18.90 -19.09 7.98
N PRO A 475 -18.38 -20.09 7.24
CA PRO A 475 -17.28 -20.92 7.73
C PRO A 475 -15.93 -20.21 7.68
N LEU A 476 -15.76 -19.26 6.75
CA LEU A 476 -14.48 -18.63 6.41
C LEU A 476 -14.59 -17.11 6.35
N ARG A 477 -13.55 -16.45 6.84
CA ARG A 477 -13.34 -15.00 6.71
C ARG A 477 -11.90 -14.77 6.24
N ARG A 478 -11.73 -14.17 5.06
CA ARG A 478 -10.40 -13.83 4.48
C ARG A 478 -9.46 -15.05 4.36
N GLY A 479 -10.01 -16.21 4.00
CA GLY A 479 -9.27 -17.47 3.84
C GLY A 479 -8.85 -18.14 5.16
N LYS A 480 -9.39 -17.68 6.29
CA LYS A 480 -9.18 -18.25 7.63
C LYS A 480 -10.53 -18.61 8.27
N THR A 481 -10.53 -19.46 9.29
CA THR A 481 -11.75 -19.86 10.01
C THR A 481 -12.47 -18.67 10.63
N ALA A 482 -13.80 -18.58 10.46
CA ALA A 482 -14.58 -17.48 11.04
C ALA A 482 -14.47 -17.44 12.58
N THR A 483 -14.53 -16.24 13.17
CA THR A 483 -14.20 -16.02 14.59
C THR A 483 -15.07 -16.85 15.54
N HIS A 484 -16.35 -17.05 15.20
CA HIS A 484 -17.29 -17.80 16.02
C HIS A 484 -17.01 -19.31 16.04
N LEU A 485 -16.30 -19.86 15.04
CA LEU A 485 -15.86 -21.26 15.01
C LEU A 485 -14.58 -21.51 15.82
N ILE A 486 -13.85 -20.45 16.20
CA ILE A 486 -12.66 -20.54 17.05
C ILE A 486 -13.02 -20.36 18.53
N PHE A 487 -13.75 -19.29 18.86
CA PHE A 487 -14.06 -18.91 20.25
C PHE A 487 -15.45 -19.34 20.70
N GLY A 488 -16.27 -19.88 19.79
CA GLY A 488 -17.68 -20.17 20.01
C GLY A 488 -18.57 -18.93 19.83
N THR A 489 -19.78 -19.15 19.31
CA THR A 489 -20.78 -18.12 19.00
C THR A 489 -21.05 -17.16 20.15
N ALA A 490 -21.18 -17.67 21.39
CA ALA A 490 -21.47 -16.84 22.56
C ALA A 490 -20.35 -15.84 22.90
N GLN A 491 -19.08 -16.26 22.80
CA GLN A 491 -17.94 -15.35 23.05
C GLN A 491 -17.83 -14.31 21.93
N ALA A 492 -17.98 -14.73 20.68
CA ALA A 492 -17.92 -13.84 19.53
C ALA A 492 -19.02 -12.76 19.57
N ILE A 493 -20.28 -13.11 19.90
CA ILE A 493 -21.36 -12.11 20.10
C ILE A 493 -21.01 -11.12 21.21
N ASN A 494 -20.50 -11.61 22.35
CA ASN A 494 -20.15 -10.76 23.49
C ASN A 494 -19.03 -9.75 23.15
N SER A 495 -17.95 -10.21 22.52
CA SER A 495 -16.84 -9.35 22.07
C SER A 495 -17.27 -8.37 20.97
N SER A 496 -18.13 -8.79 20.02
CA SER A 496 -18.70 -7.88 19.01
C SER A 496 -19.52 -6.76 19.66
N THR A 497 -20.38 -7.11 20.62
CA THR A 497 -21.19 -6.15 21.38
C THR A 497 -20.32 -5.17 22.16
N PHE A 498 -19.21 -5.65 22.73
CA PHE A 498 -18.23 -4.80 23.41
C PHE A 498 -17.53 -3.81 22.47
N LEU A 499 -17.25 -4.16 21.22
CA LEU A 499 -16.72 -3.23 20.22
C LEU A 499 -17.71 -2.10 19.90
N TYR A 500 -19.02 -2.38 19.80
CA TYR A 500 -20.05 -1.33 19.69
C TYR A 500 -20.06 -0.38 20.90
N VAL A 501 -19.98 -0.92 22.13
CA VAL A 501 -19.89 -0.11 23.36
C VAL A 501 -18.61 0.74 23.36
N SER A 502 -17.48 0.18 22.93
CA SER A 502 -16.19 0.87 22.84
C SER A 502 -16.22 2.00 21.81
N ALA A 503 -16.89 1.81 20.68
CA ALA A 503 -17.11 2.84 19.66
C ALA A 503 -17.95 4.01 20.20
N VAL A 504 -19.03 3.72 20.95
CA VAL A 504 -19.84 4.76 21.63
C VAL A 504 -19.00 5.53 22.66
N GLN A 505 -18.22 4.83 23.49
CA GLN A 505 -17.32 5.47 24.47
C GLN A 505 -16.27 6.36 23.80
N ALA A 506 -15.70 5.93 22.67
CA ALA A 506 -14.71 6.70 21.92
C ALA A 506 -15.31 8.00 21.34
N ILE A 507 -16.52 7.96 20.77
CA ILE A 507 -17.21 9.18 20.34
C ILE A 507 -17.60 10.05 21.56
N GLN A 508 -18.06 9.46 22.67
CA GLN A 508 -18.41 10.21 23.88
C GLN A 508 -17.21 11.00 24.44
N ALA A 509 -16.01 10.41 24.39
CA ALA A 509 -14.77 11.05 24.84
C ALA A 509 -14.37 12.30 24.02
N THR A 510 -14.92 12.49 22.81
CA THR A 510 -14.73 13.74 22.04
C THR A 510 -15.48 14.93 22.64
N GLN A 511 -16.49 14.68 23.49
CA GLN A 511 -17.45 15.66 24.00
C GLN A 511 -18.28 16.38 22.90
N ASN A 512 -18.24 15.89 21.65
CA ASN A 512 -19.03 16.42 20.55
C ASN A 512 -20.40 15.73 20.47
N GLN A 513 -21.44 16.40 20.96
CA GLN A 513 -22.81 15.87 20.96
C GLN A 513 -23.36 15.63 19.53
N ALA A 514 -22.90 16.38 18.52
CA ALA A 514 -23.35 16.18 17.15
C ALA A 514 -22.80 14.85 16.58
N MET A 515 -21.54 14.53 16.84
CA MET A 515 -20.94 13.24 16.49
C MET A 515 -21.67 12.07 17.19
N MET A 516 -22.05 12.23 18.46
CA MET A 516 -22.82 11.22 19.20
C MET A 516 -24.21 11.00 18.57
N ASN A 517 -24.92 12.07 18.21
CA ASN A 517 -26.23 11.96 17.57
C ASN A 517 -26.13 11.24 16.21
N VAL A 518 -25.13 11.58 15.39
CA VAL A 518 -24.86 10.92 14.10
C VAL A 518 -24.57 9.42 14.29
N LEU A 519 -23.71 9.08 15.25
CA LEU A 519 -23.38 7.68 15.54
C LEU A 519 -24.65 6.87 15.86
N LEU A 520 -25.49 7.35 16.78
CA LEU A 520 -26.66 6.62 17.23
C LEU A 520 -27.73 6.48 16.13
N GLU A 521 -27.93 7.52 15.32
CA GLU A 521 -28.88 7.49 14.20
C GLU A 521 -28.45 6.49 13.11
N GLU A 522 -27.16 6.47 12.75
CA GLU A 522 -26.68 5.57 11.69
C GLU A 522 -26.49 4.14 12.16
N LEU A 523 -26.17 3.91 13.44
CA LEU A 523 -26.28 2.58 14.06
C LEU A 523 -27.71 2.06 14.00
N GLN A 524 -28.72 2.91 14.25
CA GLN A 524 -30.12 2.49 14.11
C GLN A 524 -30.45 2.14 12.65
N ASN A 525 -29.98 2.92 11.66
CA ASN A 525 -30.15 2.58 10.25
C ASN A 525 -29.51 1.23 9.90
N LEU A 526 -28.26 0.99 10.34
CA LEU A 526 -27.52 -0.27 10.14
C LEU A 526 -28.35 -1.49 10.59
N TYR A 527 -28.85 -1.48 11.84
CA TYR A 527 -29.67 -2.57 12.35
C TYR A 527 -31.01 -2.71 11.61
N VAL A 528 -31.63 -1.62 11.15
CA VAL A 528 -32.85 -1.70 10.33
C VAL A 528 -32.55 -2.34 8.97
N GLY A 529 -31.43 -2.01 8.33
CA GLY A 529 -30.96 -2.65 7.10
C GLY A 529 -30.75 -4.15 7.29
N GLN A 530 -29.93 -4.53 8.29
CA GLN A 530 -29.66 -5.92 8.64
C GLN A 530 -30.94 -6.72 8.90
N SER A 531 -31.89 -6.14 9.65
CA SER A 531 -33.15 -6.81 9.99
C SER A 531 -33.97 -7.25 8.76
N TRP A 532 -33.91 -6.50 7.65
CA TRP A 532 -34.61 -6.86 6.42
C TRP A 532 -33.90 -7.95 5.63
N ASP A 533 -32.57 -7.90 5.54
CA ASP A 533 -31.75 -8.95 4.92
C ASP A 533 -31.98 -10.31 5.62
N LEU A 534 -31.86 -10.34 6.96
CA LEU A 534 -32.17 -11.53 7.76
C LEU A 534 -33.63 -11.98 7.62
N CYS A 535 -34.58 -11.05 7.63
CA CYS A 535 -36.00 -11.37 7.49
C CYS A 535 -36.31 -12.02 6.13
N TRP A 536 -35.72 -11.53 5.03
CA TRP A 536 -35.91 -12.12 3.70
C TRP A 536 -35.26 -13.50 3.61
N LYS A 537 -34.02 -13.66 4.08
CA LYS A 537 -33.31 -14.95 4.16
C LYS A 537 -34.08 -15.98 4.98
N PHE A 538 -34.58 -15.62 6.16
CA PHE A 538 -35.32 -16.54 7.05
C PHE A 538 -36.68 -16.96 6.48
N HIS A 539 -37.46 -16.02 5.92
CA HIS A 539 -38.79 -16.31 5.37
C HIS A 539 -38.75 -16.78 3.91
N LEU A 540 -37.56 -16.91 3.30
CA LEU A 540 -37.35 -17.22 1.88
C LEU A 540 -38.22 -16.37 0.94
N ARG A 541 -38.26 -15.06 1.22
CA ARG A 541 -39.09 -14.09 0.49
C ARG A 541 -38.21 -13.10 -0.26
N CYS A 542 -38.09 -13.29 -1.58
CA CYS A 542 -37.33 -12.37 -2.43
C CYS A 542 -37.90 -10.93 -2.37
N PRO A 543 -37.06 -9.90 -2.16
CA PRO A 543 -37.45 -8.51 -2.32
C PRO A 543 -37.49 -8.10 -3.80
N THR A 544 -38.29 -7.09 -4.12
CA THR A 544 -38.15 -6.33 -5.39
C THR A 544 -36.86 -5.51 -5.39
N LYS A 545 -36.27 -5.20 -6.56
CA LYS A 545 -35.05 -4.37 -6.72
C LYS A 545 -35.10 -3.07 -5.89
N SER A 546 -36.22 -2.36 -5.87
CA SER A 546 -36.40 -1.13 -5.07
C SER A 546 -36.27 -1.37 -3.56
N LYS A 547 -36.80 -2.47 -3.04
CA LYS A 547 -36.66 -2.87 -1.63
C LYS A 547 -35.26 -3.31 -1.30
N TYR A 548 -34.62 -4.09 -2.20
CA TYR A 548 -33.21 -4.44 -2.08
C TYR A 548 -32.36 -3.16 -1.90
N PHE A 549 -32.48 -2.17 -2.80
CA PHE A 549 -31.72 -0.92 -2.66
C PHE A 549 -32.06 -0.13 -1.38
N ALA A 550 -33.32 -0.13 -0.93
CA ALA A 550 -33.69 0.50 0.34
C ALA A 550 -33.08 -0.20 1.57
N MET A 551 -32.87 -1.53 1.50
CA MET A 551 -32.10 -2.28 2.51
C MET A 551 -30.62 -1.94 2.40
N VAL A 552 -30.04 -1.93 1.19
CA VAL A 552 -28.62 -1.59 0.97
C VAL A 552 -28.28 -0.20 1.48
N ASP A 553 -29.13 0.80 1.19
CA ASP A 553 -28.96 2.17 1.70
C ASP A 553 -28.93 2.22 3.23
N LYS A 554 -29.63 1.30 3.91
CA LYS A 554 -29.68 1.21 5.37
C LYS A 554 -28.64 0.29 6.00
N LYS A 555 -28.17 -0.75 5.31
CA LYS A 555 -27.07 -1.62 5.71
C LYS A 555 -25.75 -0.95 5.31
N THR A 556 -25.27 -1.20 4.10
CA THR A 556 -23.96 -0.73 3.63
C THR A 556 -23.88 0.78 3.39
N GLY A 557 -24.97 1.42 2.92
CA GLY A 557 -25.03 2.88 2.71
C GLY A 557 -24.94 3.70 3.99
N ALA A 558 -25.62 3.28 5.06
CA ALA A 558 -25.61 3.96 6.36
C ALA A 558 -24.21 4.05 6.96
N MET A 559 -23.34 3.07 6.71
CA MET A 559 -21.95 3.13 7.16
C MET A 559 -21.15 4.22 6.44
N PHE A 560 -21.37 4.43 5.13
CA PHE A 560 -20.73 5.50 4.38
C PHE A 560 -21.31 6.87 4.72
N SER A 561 -22.62 6.96 4.96
CA SER A 561 -23.28 8.15 5.51
C SER A 561 -22.67 8.52 6.88
N MET A 562 -22.55 7.56 7.79
CA MET A 562 -21.93 7.74 9.11
C MET A 562 -20.51 8.30 9.02
N ILE A 563 -19.65 7.74 8.16
CA ILE A 563 -18.28 8.24 7.94
C ILE A 563 -18.30 9.72 7.57
N VAL A 564 -19.07 10.11 6.54
CA VAL A 564 -19.13 11.50 6.08
C VAL A 564 -19.76 12.43 7.12
N ARG A 565 -20.87 12.03 7.74
CA ARG A 565 -21.57 12.83 8.75
C ARG A 565 -20.71 13.04 10.01
N LEU A 566 -19.94 12.04 10.44
CA LEU A 566 -18.97 12.19 11.53
C LEU A 566 -17.86 13.18 11.15
N LEU A 567 -17.28 13.07 9.94
CA LEU A 567 -16.27 14.02 9.48
C LEU A 567 -16.83 15.45 9.36
N LYS A 568 -18.03 15.62 8.79
CA LYS A 568 -18.73 16.92 8.67
C LYS A 568 -19.10 17.55 10.03
N THR A 569 -19.31 16.75 11.08
CA THR A 569 -19.57 17.25 12.45
C THR A 569 -18.30 17.47 13.29
N ALA A 570 -17.16 16.96 12.83
CA ALA A 570 -15.85 17.11 13.48
C ALA A 570 -14.97 18.21 12.86
N THR A 571 -15.22 18.61 11.61
CA THR A 571 -14.48 19.71 10.97
C THR A 571 -14.88 21.07 11.53
N PRO A 572 -13.93 22.01 11.74
CA PRO A 572 -14.23 23.41 12.02
C PRO A 572 -14.69 24.18 10.76
N LEU A 573 -14.56 23.59 9.57
CA LEU A 573 -14.96 24.22 8.31
C LEU A 573 -16.47 24.06 8.07
N TYR A 574 -17.14 25.14 7.68
CA TYR A 574 -18.55 25.07 7.29
C TYR A 574 -18.69 24.45 5.88
N SER A 575 -18.77 23.13 5.81
CA SER A 575 -18.95 22.40 4.56
C SER A 575 -20.42 22.41 4.11
N THR A 576 -20.73 23.24 3.11
CA THR A 576 -22.04 23.30 2.45
C THR A 576 -22.27 22.17 1.44
N TYR A 577 -21.26 21.35 1.15
CA TYR A 577 -21.37 20.32 0.12
C TYR A 577 -22.30 19.20 0.54
N ASP A 578 -23.19 18.80 -0.37
CA ASP A 578 -24.00 17.60 -0.23
C ASP A 578 -23.20 16.39 -0.72
N PHE A 579 -23.01 15.44 0.18
CA PHE A 579 -22.29 14.19 -0.08
C PHE A 579 -23.26 12.99 -0.14
N ASP A 580 -24.53 13.17 0.19
CA ASP A 580 -25.50 12.08 0.33
C ASP A 580 -25.73 11.34 -1.01
N PRO A 581 -25.77 12.02 -2.19
CA PRO A 581 -25.80 11.34 -3.48
C PRO A 581 -24.57 10.46 -3.74
N LEU A 582 -23.39 10.87 -3.25
CA LEU A 582 -22.14 10.13 -3.42
C LEU A 582 -22.09 8.93 -2.47
N THR A 583 -22.38 9.12 -1.18
CA THR A 583 -22.35 8.03 -0.18
C THR A 583 -23.40 6.96 -0.46
N GLN A 584 -24.61 7.35 -0.90
CA GLN A 584 -25.64 6.41 -1.34
C GLN A 584 -25.16 5.61 -2.55
N MET A 585 -24.55 6.25 -3.55
CA MET A 585 -24.07 5.53 -4.75
C MET A 585 -22.90 4.60 -4.44
N VAL A 586 -21.94 5.04 -3.62
CA VAL A 586 -20.84 4.20 -3.13
C VAL A 586 -21.37 3.01 -2.34
N GLY A 587 -22.36 3.20 -1.46
CA GLY A 587 -23.01 2.11 -0.72
C GLY A 587 -23.67 1.06 -1.61
N ARG A 588 -24.43 1.51 -2.62
CA ARG A 588 -25.06 0.63 -3.61
C ARG A 588 -24.06 -0.11 -4.48
N PHE A 589 -23.05 0.59 -4.98
CA PHE A 589 -21.96 0.00 -5.74
C PHE A 589 -21.22 -1.07 -4.92
N PHE A 590 -20.83 -0.76 -3.68
CA PHE A 590 -20.09 -1.68 -2.83
C PHE A 590 -20.89 -2.96 -2.54
N GLN A 591 -22.19 -2.86 -2.25
CA GLN A 591 -23.00 -4.05 -2.00
C GLN A 591 -23.26 -4.88 -3.26
N VAL A 592 -23.68 -4.26 -4.38
CA VAL A 592 -23.93 -5.00 -5.63
C VAL A 592 -22.63 -5.63 -6.15
N ARG A 593 -21.48 -4.98 -5.90
CA ARG A 593 -20.16 -5.54 -6.21
C ARG A 593 -19.83 -6.73 -5.33
N ASP A 594 -20.05 -6.68 -4.02
CA ASP A 594 -19.78 -7.81 -3.13
C ASP A 594 -20.65 -9.02 -3.48
N ASP A 595 -21.95 -8.78 -3.69
CA ASP A 595 -22.94 -9.75 -4.16
C ASP A 595 -22.56 -10.39 -5.52
N TYR A 596 -22.07 -9.59 -6.47
CA TYR A 596 -21.60 -10.08 -7.77
C TYR A 596 -20.30 -10.88 -7.65
N MET A 597 -19.33 -10.38 -6.88
CA MET A 597 -18.01 -11.00 -6.71
C MET A 597 -18.06 -12.27 -5.87
N ASN A 598 -19.03 -12.45 -4.96
CA ASN A 598 -19.23 -13.73 -4.26
C ASN A 598 -19.56 -14.87 -5.25
N LEU A 599 -20.34 -14.56 -6.31
CA LEU A 599 -20.77 -15.53 -7.31
C LEU A 599 -19.82 -15.69 -8.52
N GLN A 600 -18.84 -14.79 -8.70
CA GLN A 600 -17.92 -14.78 -9.87
C GLN A 600 -16.43 -14.84 -9.49
N GLY A 601 -16.06 -14.37 -8.30
CA GLY A 601 -14.66 -14.15 -7.95
C GLY A 601 -13.94 -15.44 -7.55
N LYS A 602 -12.89 -15.80 -8.29
CA LYS A 602 -11.94 -16.86 -7.86
C LYS A 602 -11.29 -16.52 -6.52
N GLU A 603 -10.81 -15.27 -6.35
CA GLU A 603 -10.27 -14.77 -5.09
C GLU A 603 -11.30 -14.83 -3.95
N TYR A 604 -12.57 -14.53 -4.24
CA TYR A 604 -13.68 -14.66 -3.27
C TYR A 604 -13.92 -16.13 -2.91
N SER A 605 -13.88 -17.05 -3.88
CA SER A 605 -14.01 -18.48 -3.64
C SER A 605 -12.89 -19.04 -2.76
N GLU A 606 -11.68 -18.49 -2.86
CA GLU A 606 -10.52 -18.81 -2.00
C GLU A 606 -10.65 -18.17 -0.60
N GLN A 607 -11.30 -17.00 -0.47
CA GLN A 607 -11.40 -16.25 0.80
C GLN A 607 -12.65 -16.57 1.65
N LYS A 608 -13.75 -17.00 1.02
CA LYS A 608 -15.06 -17.24 1.63
C LYS A 608 -15.58 -18.66 1.39
N GLY A 609 -15.16 -19.29 0.29
CA GLY A 609 -15.74 -20.54 -0.22
C GLY A 609 -16.54 -20.31 -1.50
N PHE A 610 -16.72 -21.38 -2.28
CA PHE A 610 -17.38 -21.32 -3.59
C PHE A 610 -18.86 -20.90 -3.47
N CYS A 611 -19.18 -19.68 -3.91
CA CYS A 611 -20.53 -19.09 -3.86
C CYS A 611 -21.20 -19.17 -2.47
N GLU A 612 -20.52 -18.68 -1.44
CA GLU A 612 -21.01 -18.61 -0.05
C GLU A 612 -22.40 -17.94 0.06
N ASP A 613 -22.66 -16.87 -0.70
CA ASP A 613 -23.97 -16.18 -0.72
C ASP A 613 -25.15 -17.14 -1.02
N LEU A 614 -24.90 -18.24 -1.74
CA LEU A 614 -25.90 -19.27 -2.02
C LEU A 614 -26.09 -20.22 -0.82
N ASP A 615 -25.03 -20.53 -0.07
CA ASP A 615 -25.12 -21.27 1.20
C ASP A 615 -25.92 -20.47 2.23
N GLU A 616 -25.71 -19.15 2.31
CA GLU A 616 -26.49 -18.21 3.12
C GLU A 616 -27.97 -18.12 2.67
N GLY A 617 -28.31 -18.65 1.48
CA GLY A 617 -29.58 -18.42 0.79
C GLY A 617 -29.92 -16.93 0.63
N LYS A 618 -28.88 -16.11 0.43
CA LYS A 618 -28.97 -14.66 0.36
C LYS A 618 -29.64 -14.23 -0.93
N PHE A 619 -30.57 -13.28 -0.82
CA PHE A 619 -31.18 -12.62 -1.98
C PHE A 619 -30.25 -11.50 -2.48
N SER A 620 -29.08 -11.91 -2.96
CA SER A 620 -28.08 -11.03 -3.56
C SER A 620 -28.63 -10.35 -4.83
N PHE A 621 -28.06 -9.22 -5.24
CA PHE A 621 -28.59 -8.46 -6.39
C PHE A 621 -28.79 -9.31 -7.66
N PRO A 622 -27.86 -10.21 -8.07
CA PRO A 622 -28.09 -11.11 -9.21
C PRO A 622 -29.34 -12.00 -9.02
N ILE A 623 -29.59 -12.54 -7.82
CA ILE A 623 -30.77 -13.35 -7.55
C ILE A 623 -32.05 -12.50 -7.59
N VAL A 624 -32.04 -11.31 -7.00
CA VAL A 624 -33.17 -10.37 -7.06
C VAL A 624 -33.48 -9.96 -8.49
N HIS A 625 -32.46 -9.68 -9.30
CA HIS A 625 -32.60 -9.34 -10.71
C HIS A 625 -33.18 -10.51 -11.51
N LEU A 626 -32.63 -11.72 -11.34
CA LEU A 626 -33.11 -12.94 -11.99
C LEU A 626 -34.58 -13.22 -11.71
N LEU A 627 -35.01 -13.08 -10.45
CA LEU A 627 -36.38 -13.40 -10.05
C LEU A 627 -37.40 -12.32 -10.45
N GLU A 628 -36.97 -11.07 -10.63
CA GLU A 628 -37.82 -9.98 -11.14
C GLU A 628 -37.96 -10.03 -12.68
N GLU A 629 -36.89 -10.30 -13.42
CA GLU A 629 -36.89 -10.38 -14.91
C GLU A 629 -37.28 -11.78 -15.45
N SER A 630 -37.16 -12.82 -14.64
CA SER A 630 -37.47 -14.21 -15.03
C SER A 630 -38.10 -15.02 -13.89
N PRO A 631 -39.35 -14.70 -13.49
CA PRO A 631 -40.05 -15.35 -12.38
C PRO A 631 -40.19 -16.88 -12.50
N GLN A 632 -40.07 -17.44 -13.70
CA GLN A 632 -40.10 -18.90 -13.91
C GLN A 632 -39.00 -19.66 -13.13
N TYR A 633 -37.92 -19.00 -12.70
CA TYR A 633 -36.88 -19.60 -11.87
C TYR A 633 -37.19 -19.57 -10.36
N GLU A 634 -38.21 -18.85 -9.89
CA GLU A 634 -38.50 -18.68 -8.45
C GLU A 634 -38.65 -20.01 -7.73
N ASN A 635 -39.43 -20.94 -8.28
CA ASN A 635 -39.62 -22.27 -7.68
C ASN A 635 -38.33 -23.10 -7.63
N LEU A 636 -37.39 -22.89 -8.56
CA LEU A 636 -36.08 -23.55 -8.57
C LEU A 636 -35.18 -22.97 -7.49
N ILE A 637 -34.99 -21.64 -7.47
CA ILE A 637 -34.14 -20.95 -6.49
C ILE A 637 -34.64 -21.19 -5.06
N LEU A 638 -35.93 -20.98 -4.81
CA LEU A 638 -36.53 -21.24 -3.50
C LEU A 638 -36.52 -22.75 -3.16
N GLY A 639 -36.63 -23.63 -4.16
CA GLY A 639 -36.50 -25.07 -3.98
C GLY A 639 -35.10 -25.52 -3.55
N ILE A 640 -34.05 -24.85 -4.03
CA ILE A 640 -32.66 -25.06 -3.60
C ILE A 640 -32.43 -24.44 -2.22
N PHE A 641 -32.82 -23.18 -1.99
CA PHE A 641 -32.62 -22.52 -0.69
C PHE A 641 -33.36 -23.22 0.48
N ARG A 642 -34.51 -23.86 0.23
CA ARG A 642 -35.22 -24.71 1.22
C ARG A 642 -34.42 -25.95 1.65
N GLN A 643 -33.43 -26.40 0.88
CA GLN A 643 -32.60 -27.55 1.24
C GLN A 643 -31.50 -27.18 2.25
N ARG A 644 -31.27 -25.88 2.50
CA ARG A 644 -30.30 -25.40 3.50
C ARG A 644 -30.66 -25.94 4.89
N GLN A 645 -29.79 -26.78 5.43
CA GLN A 645 -29.90 -27.22 6.81
C GLN A 645 -29.28 -26.19 7.75
N VAL A 646 -30.09 -25.21 8.16
CA VAL A 646 -29.71 -24.13 9.10
C VAL A 646 -29.04 -24.66 10.38
N ALA A 647 -29.35 -25.89 10.80
CA ALA A 647 -28.83 -26.50 12.03
C ALA A 647 -27.54 -27.33 11.88
N SER A 648 -27.05 -27.63 10.66
CA SER A 648 -25.91 -28.54 10.46
C SER A 648 -24.68 -27.90 9.82
N ALA A 649 -24.72 -26.58 9.55
CA ALA A 649 -23.65 -25.82 8.88
C ALA A 649 -23.12 -26.46 7.59
N THR A 650 -23.92 -27.31 6.94
CA THR A 650 -23.53 -28.06 5.75
C THR A 650 -23.82 -27.22 4.51
N PRO A 651 -22.80 -26.90 3.68
CA PRO A 651 -23.00 -26.14 2.44
C PRO A 651 -23.98 -26.82 1.48
N LEU A 652 -24.58 -26.04 0.57
CA LEU A 652 -25.30 -26.58 -0.57
C LEU A 652 -24.36 -27.40 -1.46
N ALA A 653 -24.90 -28.47 -2.05
CA ALA A 653 -24.21 -29.27 -3.05
C ALA A 653 -23.69 -28.38 -4.20
N GLN A 654 -22.48 -28.66 -4.69
CA GLN A 654 -21.82 -27.85 -5.70
C GLN A 654 -22.64 -27.81 -7.00
N GLU A 655 -23.31 -28.90 -7.34
CA GLU A 655 -24.21 -29.02 -8.49
C GLU A 655 -25.42 -28.07 -8.38
N SER A 656 -26.00 -27.93 -7.17
CA SER A 656 -27.09 -26.98 -6.91
C SER A 656 -26.63 -25.53 -7.07
N LYS A 657 -25.40 -25.22 -6.66
CA LYS A 657 -24.80 -23.89 -6.87
C LYS A 657 -24.58 -23.62 -8.36
N ILE A 658 -23.94 -24.55 -9.07
CA ILE A 658 -23.72 -24.46 -10.53
C ILE A 658 -25.04 -24.27 -11.27
N GLN A 659 -26.11 -24.98 -10.91
CA GLN A 659 -27.42 -24.82 -11.53
C GLN A 659 -27.99 -23.40 -11.39
N ILE A 660 -27.73 -22.70 -10.26
CA ILE A 660 -28.09 -21.30 -10.08
C ILE A 660 -27.22 -20.40 -10.98
N LEU A 661 -25.91 -20.63 -11.01
CA LEU A 661 -24.97 -19.88 -11.87
C LEU A 661 -25.32 -20.02 -13.36
N GLU A 662 -25.72 -21.21 -13.83
CA GLU A 662 -26.19 -21.44 -15.19
C GLU A 662 -27.49 -20.69 -15.52
N CYS A 663 -28.39 -20.50 -14.53
CA CYS A 663 -29.59 -19.70 -14.72
C CYS A 663 -29.27 -18.20 -14.81
N LEU A 664 -28.35 -17.71 -13.99
CA LEU A 664 -27.83 -16.33 -14.06
C LEU A 664 -27.09 -16.07 -15.38
N GLU A 665 -26.33 -17.05 -15.87
CA GLU A 665 -25.63 -17.01 -17.16
C GLU A 665 -26.61 -16.91 -18.33
N ARG A 666 -27.51 -17.90 -18.46
CA ARG A 666 -28.41 -18.05 -19.60
C ARG A 666 -29.40 -16.89 -19.76
N THR A 667 -29.68 -16.17 -18.67
CA THR A 667 -30.55 -14.98 -18.68
C THR A 667 -29.80 -13.67 -18.94
N GLY A 668 -28.47 -13.69 -19.00
CA GLY A 668 -27.66 -12.48 -19.09
C GLY A 668 -27.62 -11.67 -17.79
N THR A 669 -28.02 -12.25 -16.64
CA THR A 669 -28.10 -11.54 -15.36
C THR A 669 -26.73 -11.08 -14.86
N PHE A 670 -25.67 -11.86 -15.11
CA PHE A 670 -24.30 -11.42 -14.81
C PHE A 670 -23.91 -10.19 -15.63
N GLU A 671 -24.18 -10.18 -16.93
CA GLU A 671 -23.90 -9.05 -17.82
C GLU A 671 -24.69 -7.81 -17.40
N ALA A 672 -25.99 -7.95 -17.13
CA ALA A 672 -26.83 -6.85 -16.64
C ALA A 672 -26.37 -6.30 -15.28
N THR A 673 -25.85 -7.15 -14.40
CA THR A 673 -25.27 -6.71 -13.11
C THR A 673 -23.94 -6.00 -13.30
N TRP A 674 -23.08 -6.48 -14.21
CA TRP A 674 -21.81 -5.83 -14.53
C TRP A 674 -22.05 -4.45 -15.18
N GLN A 675 -22.97 -4.34 -16.13
CA GLN A 675 -23.38 -3.07 -16.73
C GLN A 675 -23.89 -2.07 -15.67
N LEU A 676 -24.73 -2.53 -14.74
CA LEU A 676 -25.18 -1.69 -13.61
C LEU A 676 -24.02 -1.21 -12.72
N LEU A 677 -23.01 -2.05 -12.50
CA LEU A 677 -21.79 -1.65 -11.77
C LEU A 677 -20.99 -0.59 -12.52
N GLN A 678 -20.89 -0.67 -13.86
CA GLN A 678 -20.30 0.39 -14.68
C GLN A 678 -21.10 1.70 -14.62
N GLU A 679 -22.44 1.63 -14.66
CA GLU A 679 -23.30 2.81 -14.48
C GLU A 679 -23.12 3.45 -13.10
N PHE A 680 -23.04 2.64 -12.05
CA PHE A 680 -22.78 3.12 -10.69
C PHE A 680 -21.38 3.75 -10.59
N GLU A 681 -20.33 3.13 -11.14
CA GLU A 681 -18.98 3.71 -11.17
C GLU A 681 -18.98 5.08 -11.86
N GLN A 682 -19.57 5.21 -13.05
CA GLN A 682 -19.69 6.50 -13.75
C GLN A 682 -20.49 7.57 -12.97
N ARG A 683 -21.46 7.15 -12.15
CA ARG A 683 -22.23 8.06 -11.28
C ARG A 683 -21.42 8.49 -10.06
N ILE A 684 -20.56 7.63 -9.52
CA ILE A 684 -19.62 7.97 -8.46
C ILE A 684 -18.56 8.93 -9.00
N GLU A 685 -17.99 8.69 -10.19
CA GLU A 685 -17.06 9.63 -10.86
C GLU A 685 -17.66 11.02 -10.99
N LYS A 686 -18.86 11.14 -11.58
CA LYS A 686 -19.57 12.43 -11.71
C LYS A 686 -19.88 13.09 -10.36
N GLY A 687 -20.07 12.31 -9.30
CA GLY A 687 -20.24 12.81 -7.94
C GLY A 687 -18.94 13.35 -7.34
N ILE A 688 -17.81 12.72 -7.64
CA ILE A 688 -16.47 13.20 -7.27
C ILE A 688 -16.16 14.48 -8.05
N ASP A 689 -16.30 14.47 -9.39
CA ASP A 689 -16.07 15.64 -10.27
C ASP A 689 -16.87 16.88 -9.80
N LEU A 690 -18.12 16.68 -9.38
CA LEU A 690 -18.97 17.74 -8.84
C LEU A 690 -18.42 18.31 -7.53
N LEU A 691 -17.95 17.46 -6.61
CA LEU A 691 -17.34 17.91 -5.35
C LEU A 691 -15.98 18.58 -5.57
N GLU A 692 -15.17 18.13 -6.53
CA GLU A 692 -13.96 18.83 -6.95
C GLU A 692 -14.29 20.22 -7.51
N SER A 693 -15.30 20.32 -8.40
CA SER A 693 -15.73 21.60 -8.97
C SER A 693 -16.34 22.55 -7.93
N LEU A 694 -16.98 22.05 -6.87
CA LEU A 694 -17.55 22.86 -5.80
C LEU A 694 -16.52 23.28 -4.74
N SER A 695 -15.51 22.45 -4.48
CA SER A 695 -14.45 22.73 -3.50
C SER A 695 -13.27 23.49 -4.07
N GLY A 696 -13.00 23.37 -5.37
CA GLY A 696 -11.79 23.87 -6.01
C GLY A 696 -10.53 23.03 -5.70
N GLU A 697 -10.66 21.90 -5.00
CA GLU A 697 -9.56 20.97 -4.72
C GLU A 697 -9.86 19.59 -5.33
N THR A 698 -8.96 19.15 -6.23
CA THR A 698 -8.98 17.81 -6.82
C THR A 698 -8.66 16.74 -5.78
N ASN A 699 -9.34 15.60 -5.84
CA ASN A 699 -9.21 14.48 -4.91
C ASN A 699 -8.79 13.19 -5.65
N PRO A 700 -7.52 13.10 -6.08
CA PRO A 700 -7.00 11.91 -6.75
C PRO A 700 -7.07 10.66 -5.86
N VAL A 701 -7.03 10.80 -4.53
CA VAL A 701 -7.17 9.66 -3.61
C VAL A 701 -8.56 9.01 -3.78
N MET A 702 -9.63 9.81 -3.91
CA MET A 702 -10.99 9.30 -4.07
C MET A 702 -11.21 8.62 -5.44
N HIS A 703 -10.71 9.22 -6.52
CA HIS A 703 -10.72 8.58 -7.84
C HIS A 703 -9.90 7.28 -7.86
N LEU A 704 -8.76 7.24 -7.16
CA LEU A 704 -7.91 6.05 -7.07
C LEU A 704 -8.64 4.92 -6.36
N LEU A 705 -9.29 5.20 -5.23
CA LEU A 705 -10.12 4.24 -4.49
C LEU A 705 -11.31 3.71 -5.29
N LEU A 706 -11.95 4.56 -6.10
CA LEU A 706 -12.99 4.07 -7.02
C LEU A 706 -12.39 3.11 -8.05
N LYS A 707 -11.25 3.48 -8.65
CA LYS A 707 -10.59 2.65 -9.66
C LYS A 707 -10.11 1.32 -9.11
N THR A 708 -9.64 1.21 -7.87
CA THR A 708 -9.25 -0.10 -7.33
C THR A 708 -10.43 -1.05 -7.20
N MET A 709 -11.64 -0.53 -7.00
CA MET A 709 -12.86 -1.32 -6.94
C MET A 709 -13.48 -1.65 -8.30
N SER A 710 -13.12 -0.97 -9.40
CA SER A 710 -13.68 -1.25 -10.73
C SER A 710 -13.69 -2.75 -11.05
N VAL A 711 -14.83 -3.27 -11.48
CA VAL A 711 -14.97 -4.68 -11.86
C VAL A 711 -14.57 -4.82 -13.34
N PRO A 712 -13.49 -5.57 -13.67
CA PRO A 712 -13.07 -5.73 -15.06
C PRO A 712 -14.15 -6.43 -15.89
N GLU A 713 -14.11 -6.23 -17.21
CA GLU A 713 -14.98 -6.96 -18.14
C GLU A 713 -14.76 -8.47 -18.00
N ARG A 714 -15.86 -9.22 -18.06
CA ARG A 714 -15.85 -10.64 -17.75
C ARG A 714 -15.22 -11.47 -18.86
N LYS A 715 -14.15 -12.21 -18.54
CA LYS A 715 -13.72 -13.35 -19.35
C LYS A 715 -14.64 -14.54 -19.08
N VAL A 716 -15.27 -15.08 -20.13
CA VAL A 716 -16.21 -16.21 -20.01
C VAL A 716 -15.43 -17.50 -19.81
N GLU A 717 -15.08 -17.78 -18.56
CA GLU A 717 -14.56 -19.06 -18.10
C GLU A 717 -15.71 -19.90 -17.50
N LYS A 718 -15.64 -21.23 -17.65
CA LYS A 718 -16.62 -22.14 -17.05
C LYS A 718 -16.24 -22.46 -15.61
N TRP A 719 -17.28 -22.58 -14.78
CA TRP A 719 -17.25 -22.95 -13.36
C TRP A 719 -16.63 -24.32 -13.09
#